data_AF-R9LYJ7-F1
#
_entry.id   AF-R9LYJ7-F1
#
_cell.length_a   1.000
_cell.length_b   1.000
_cell.length_c   1.000
_cell.angle_alpha   90.00
_cell.angle_beta   90.00
_cell.angle_gamma   90.00
#
_symmetry.space_group_name_H-M   'P 1'
#
loop_
_entity.id
_entity.type
_entity.pdbx_description
1 polymer ?
#
loop_
_entity_poly.entity_id
_entity_poly.type
_entity_poly.pdbx_seq_one_letter_code
_entity_poly.pdbx_strand_id
1 'polypeptide(L)'
;MKRRYSAMSRVFTALVFLFLYAPILLLIVFSFNKGNSNTVWTGFSLDWYKSLFHNRLIMRSVYTTLLVSLLATAIATFAGTFAAIGFYSLRRRPRAVLNTVNSIPMMNADIVTGVAMCLFFVAFFAFWSDFAVWFNGVQHMVTLPARLTLGFGTLLIAHVTFNIPYVILSVGPKLRQMDKNLVDAAQDLGCTWMQAFWKVILPEIKPGIASGALTAFTMSVDDFIISYFTAGSSSSTLAMTIYGMTKKRVTPEINAISTLLFVTVLLLLVIVNLREAHMERTGQQERRPKPVLQRLTRFLDSPRGRWFRRGAAGVLTAAFLVTVILLTSATNAQPVVNVCSWGEYIDEDLITQFEAETGILVNYQTAESNEALYSLLKSGAGDYDVIVPSDYMISQLIEEDMLEELDYGSIPNFSLVDSRFKNLPYDPENRYTVPYAWGTVGIIYNTTMIGEPITSWSALFDDQYAGNVLMFRNSRDAMATALSYLGYSLNTTDPIQLREAFELLKDAKSRGVYQSFVMDEIFQKLEGGNAAIGAYYAGDYLTMLENNEDLAFVVPEEGSNWFMDAMCVLKGAPHFDEAMAWINFIASTEANLKNMDYLWYASPNQEALEQYPAYYEELYGEPLDPEIYEIMAAPQEVLDRCEAYLVLPASIRALYNDLWTELGI
;
A
#
# COMPACT_ATOMS: atom_id res chain seq x y z
N MET A 1 -17.53 -39.02 -24.50
CA MET A 1 -16.41 -39.87 -24.04
C MET A 1 -15.83 -39.29 -22.75
N LYS A 2 -16.01 -39.94 -21.58
CA LYS A 2 -15.35 -39.51 -20.34
C LYS A 2 -13.87 -39.93 -20.42
N ARG A 3 -12.95 -39.01 -20.71
CA ARG A 3 -11.50 -39.28 -20.59
C ARG A 3 -11.23 -39.61 -19.12
N ARG A 4 -10.94 -40.89 -18.83
CA ARG A 4 -10.46 -41.31 -17.50
C ARG A 4 -9.07 -40.71 -17.33
N TYR A 5 -8.94 -39.66 -16.53
CA TYR A 5 -7.63 -39.17 -16.11
C TYR A 5 -6.89 -40.32 -15.41
N SER A 6 -5.70 -40.62 -15.93
CA SER A 6 -4.73 -41.54 -15.32
C SER A 6 -4.54 -41.19 -13.84
N ALA A 7 -4.34 -42.18 -12.97
CA ALA A 7 -4.08 -41.93 -11.54
C ALA A 7 -2.93 -40.95 -11.34
N MET A 8 -1.90 -41.04 -12.19
CA MET A 8 -0.75 -40.12 -12.23
C MET A 8 -1.15 -38.68 -12.57
N SER A 9 -2.12 -38.47 -13.46
CA SER A 9 -2.63 -37.12 -13.77
C SER A 9 -3.38 -36.52 -12.58
N ARG A 10 -4.14 -37.32 -11.83
CA ARG A 10 -4.81 -36.84 -10.61
C ARG A 10 -3.82 -36.50 -9.50
N VAL A 11 -2.78 -37.31 -9.33
CA VAL A 11 -1.69 -37.04 -8.37
C VAL A 11 -0.94 -35.78 -8.75
N PHE A 12 -0.55 -35.62 -10.02
CA PHE A 12 0.11 -34.41 -10.49
C PHE A 12 -0.76 -33.17 -10.28
N THR A 13 -2.04 -33.22 -10.64
CA THR A 13 -2.99 -32.13 -10.39
C THR A 13 -3.12 -31.83 -8.88
N ALA A 14 -3.19 -32.85 -8.03
CA ALA A 14 -3.23 -32.66 -6.58
C ALA A 14 -1.95 -32.02 -6.02
N LEU A 15 -0.77 -32.39 -6.53
CA LEU A 15 0.50 -31.78 -6.15
C LEU A 15 0.59 -30.31 -6.61
N VAL A 16 0.11 -30.01 -7.82
CA VAL A 16 0.03 -28.62 -8.30
C VAL A 16 -0.91 -27.81 -7.41
N PHE A 17 -2.09 -28.34 -7.06
CA PHE A 17 -2.99 -27.67 -6.13
C PHE A 17 -2.37 -27.50 -4.74
N LEU A 18 -1.71 -28.54 -4.20
CA LEU A 18 -1.04 -28.45 -2.92
C LEU A 18 0.05 -27.37 -2.95
N PHE A 19 0.88 -27.33 -3.99
CA PHE A 19 1.92 -26.32 -4.15
C PHE A 19 1.35 -24.89 -4.22
N LEU A 20 0.25 -24.68 -4.95
CA LEU A 20 -0.38 -23.37 -5.09
C LEU A 20 -1.11 -22.92 -3.81
N TYR A 21 -1.75 -23.84 -3.09
CA TYR A 21 -2.59 -23.49 -1.93
C TYR A 21 -1.90 -23.68 -0.58
N ALA A 22 -0.79 -24.42 -0.49
CA ALA A 22 -0.06 -24.63 0.78
C ALA A 22 0.44 -23.33 1.42
N PRO A 23 1.03 -22.36 0.69
CA PRO A 23 1.42 -21.08 1.28
C PRO A 23 0.21 -20.33 1.85
N ILE A 24 -0.92 -20.33 1.15
CA ILE A 24 -2.16 -19.69 1.61
C ILE A 24 -2.66 -20.38 2.90
N LEU A 25 -2.62 -21.71 2.96
CA LEU A 25 -2.98 -22.46 4.16
C LEU A 25 -2.04 -22.15 5.33
N LEU A 26 -0.75 -21.96 5.09
CA LEU A 26 0.21 -21.55 6.14
C LEU A 26 -0.15 -20.16 6.68
N LEU A 27 -0.42 -19.18 5.81
CA LEU A 27 -0.86 -17.85 6.24
C LEU A 27 -2.15 -17.95 7.07
N ILE A 28 -3.12 -18.78 6.65
CA ILE A 28 -4.35 -19.03 7.42
C ILE A 28 -4.07 -19.68 8.77
N VAL A 29 -3.03 -20.52 8.90
CA VAL A 29 -2.66 -21.09 10.20
C VAL A 29 -2.02 -20.03 11.08
N PHE A 30 -1.05 -19.28 10.54
CA PHE A 30 -0.35 -18.22 11.27
C PHE A 30 -1.22 -17.00 11.59
N SER A 31 -2.38 -16.82 10.94
CA SER A 31 -3.37 -15.81 11.37
C SER A 31 -3.98 -16.10 12.74
N PHE A 32 -3.81 -17.33 13.27
CA PHE A 32 -4.19 -17.71 14.62
C PHE A 32 -2.98 -17.77 15.57
N ASN A 33 -1.81 -17.25 15.20
CA ASN A 33 -0.64 -17.25 16.09
C ASN A 33 -0.89 -16.29 17.27
N LYS A 34 -0.34 -16.61 18.46
CA LYS A 34 -0.42 -15.74 19.64
C LYS A 34 0.67 -14.65 19.64
N GLY A 35 1.85 -14.95 19.09
CA GLY A 35 2.99 -14.04 19.06
C GLY A 35 2.99 -13.13 17.84
N ASN A 36 3.88 -12.15 17.83
CA ASN A 36 4.01 -11.13 16.78
C ASN A 36 4.84 -11.60 15.57
N SER A 37 5.51 -12.76 15.70
CA SER A 37 6.29 -13.37 14.63
C SER A 37 5.43 -14.18 13.65
N ASN A 38 5.79 -14.12 12.37
CA ASN A 38 5.20 -14.92 11.29
C ASN A 38 5.99 -16.19 10.95
N THR A 39 7.11 -16.42 11.62
CA THR A 39 7.97 -17.61 11.44
C THR A 39 7.92 -18.51 12.67
N VAL A 40 7.80 -17.93 13.87
CA VAL A 40 7.80 -18.65 15.14
C VAL A 40 6.38 -18.81 15.67
N TRP A 41 5.91 -20.06 15.76
CA TRP A 41 4.61 -20.37 16.37
C TRP A 41 4.71 -20.40 17.89
N THR A 42 3.99 -19.49 18.57
CA THR A 42 4.02 -19.38 20.04
C THR A 42 2.72 -19.83 20.71
N GLY A 43 1.61 -19.97 19.97
CA GLY A 43 0.33 -20.45 20.49
C GLY A 43 -0.88 -20.09 19.62
N PHE A 44 -2.08 -20.54 20.00
CA PHE A 44 -3.33 -20.19 19.32
C PHE A 44 -3.98 -18.93 19.93
N SER A 45 -4.37 -17.96 19.12
CA SER A 45 -5.16 -16.79 19.52
C SER A 45 -6.09 -16.27 18.41
N LEU A 46 -7.08 -15.45 18.77
CA LEU A 46 -7.95 -14.68 17.88
C LEU A 46 -7.71 -13.16 17.98
N ASP A 47 -6.68 -12.75 18.73
CA ASP A 47 -6.43 -11.34 19.05
C ASP A 47 -6.23 -10.49 17.79
N TRP A 48 -5.55 -11.03 16.77
CA TRP A 48 -5.33 -10.35 15.49
C TRP A 48 -6.60 -10.05 14.71
N TYR A 49 -7.62 -10.91 14.79
CA TYR A 49 -8.93 -10.60 14.19
C TYR A 49 -9.63 -9.48 14.94
N LYS A 50 -9.46 -9.40 16.27
CA LYS A 50 -10.01 -8.28 17.06
C LYS A 50 -9.26 -6.98 16.73
N SER A 51 -7.93 -7.03 16.66
CA SER A 51 -7.09 -5.88 16.29
C SER A 51 -7.48 -5.32 14.93
N LEU A 52 -7.66 -6.20 13.93
CA LEU A 52 -8.10 -5.86 12.57
C LEU A 52 -9.40 -5.03 12.53
N PHE A 53 -10.39 -5.33 13.36
CA PHE A 53 -11.65 -4.57 13.41
C PHE A 53 -11.52 -3.23 14.15
N HIS A 54 -10.48 -3.05 14.98
CA HIS A 54 -10.17 -1.77 15.64
C HIS A 54 -9.22 -0.92 14.81
N ASN A 55 -8.43 -1.54 13.91
CA ASN A 55 -7.55 -0.82 13.02
C ASN A 55 -8.35 -0.01 12.00
N ARG A 56 -8.38 1.30 12.22
CA ARG A 56 -9.12 2.26 11.41
C ARG A 56 -8.66 2.27 9.96
N LEU A 57 -7.35 2.16 9.71
CA LEU A 57 -6.77 2.22 8.38
C LEU A 57 -7.26 1.03 7.54
N ILE A 58 -7.24 -0.18 8.11
CA ILE A 58 -7.78 -1.39 7.47
C ILE A 58 -9.28 -1.22 7.20
N MET A 59 -10.06 -0.81 8.21
CA MET A 59 -11.51 -0.67 8.06
C MET A 59 -11.87 0.39 7.01
N ARG A 60 -11.17 1.51 6.95
CA ARG A 60 -11.33 2.53 5.90
C ARG A 60 -11.03 1.99 4.51
N SER A 61 -10.03 1.13 4.38
CA SER A 61 -9.74 0.47 3.11
C SER A 61 -10.79 -0.55 2.70
N VAL A 62 -11.38 -1.28 3.65
CA VAL A 62 -12.57 -2.12 3.41
C VAL A 62 -13.73 -1.27 2.91
N TYR A 63 -14.02 -0.13 3.56
CA TYR A 63 -15.08 0.79 3.14
C TYR A 63 -14.83 1.34 1.73
N THR A 64 -13.60 1.77 1.43
CA THR A 64 -13.21 2.28 0.11
C THR A 64 -13.39 1.22 -0.97
N THR A 65 -12.91 -0.02 -0.73
CA THR A 65 -13.08 -1.15 -1.66
C THR A 65 -14.55 -1.47 -1.91
N LEU A 66 -15.39 -1.53 -0.87
CA LEU A 66 -16.81 -1.81 -1.03
C LEU A 66 -17.53 -0.66 -1.74
N LEU A 67 -17.21 0.59 -1.41
CA LEU A 67 -17.81 1.76 -2.03
C LEU A 67 -17.46 1.84 -3.53
N VAL A 68 -16.18 1.74 -3.88
CA VAL A 68 -15.76 1.79 -5.28
C VAL A 68 -16.35 0.62 -6.07
N SER A 69 -16.32 -0.60 -5.52
CA SER A 69 -16.83 -1.77 -6.23
C SER A 69 -18.34 -1.73 -6.43
N LEU A 70 -19.12 -1.29 -5.44
CA LEU A 70 -20.57 -1.13 -5.58
C LEU A 70 -20.94 -0.04 -6.59
N LEU A 71 -20.30 1.13 -6.52
CA LEU A 71 -20.55 2.24 -7.44
C LEU A 71 -20.10 1.90 -8.87
N ALA A 72 -18.89 1.37 -9.03
CA ALA A 72 -18.37 0.95 -10.32
C ALA A 72 -19.27 -0.13 -10.93
N THR A 73 -19.71 -1.11 -10.15
CA THR A 73 -20.65 -2.14 -10.61
C THR A 73 -21.97 -1.54 -11.05
N ALA A 74 -22.56 -0.63 -10.28
CA ALA A 74 -23.84 -0.02 -10.62
C ALA A 74 -23.75 0.79 -11.92
N ILE A 75 -22.72 1.63 -12.03
CA ILE A 75 -22.48 2.49 -13.20
C ILE A 75 -22.12 1.64 -14.42
N ALA A 76 -21.20 0.68 -14.29
CA ALA A 76 -20.79 -0.20 -15.38
C ALA A 76 -21.93 -1.13 -15.83
N THR A 77 -22.77 -1.62 -14.92
CA THR A 77 -23.94 -2.43 -15.26
C THR A 77 -24.92 -1.62 -16.10
N PHE A 78 -25.18 -0.37 -15.69
CA PHE A 78 -26.04 0.54 -16.44
C PHE A 78 -25.43 0.85 -17.82
N ALA A 79 -24.24 1.43 -17.85
CA ALA A 79 -23.55 1.83 -19.08
C ALA A 79 -23.30 0.65 -20.03
N GLY A 80 -22.80 -0.47 -19.51
CA GLY A 80 -22.51 -1.68 -20.26
C GLY A 80 -23.76 -2.36 -20.83
N THR A 81 -24.90 -2.33 -20.11
CA THR A 81 -26.17 -2.84 -20.65
C THR A 81 -26.63 -2.01 -21.84
N PHE A 82 -26.61 -0.68 -21.73
CA PHE A 82 -26.96 0.21 -22.85
C PHE A 82 -25.99 0.07 -24.03
N ALA A 83 -24.69 -0.03 -23.75
CA ALA A 83 -23.66 -0.28 -24.75
C ALA A 83 -23.89 -1.62 -25.46
N ALA A 84 -24.23 -2.70 -24.74
CA ALA A 84 -24.53 -4.00 -25.33
C ALA A 84 -25.74 -3.96 -26.27
N ILE A 85 -26.80 -3.24 -25.88
CA ILE A 85 -28.00 -3.04 -26.71
C ILE A 85 -27.65 -2.21 -27.96
N GLY A 86 -26.88 -1.14 -27.80
CA GLY A 86 -26.37 -0.33 -28.91
C GLY A 86 -25.50 -1.15 -29.86
N PHE A 87 -24.57 -1.94 -29.35
CA PHE A 87 -23.74 -2.82 -30.17
C PHE A 87 -24.56 -3.88 -30.89
N TYR A 88 -25.66 -4.35 -30.28
CA TYR A 88 -26.57 -5.29 -30.89
C TYR A 88 -27.33 -4.70 -32.08
N SER A 89 -27.73 -3.42 -32.02
CA SER A 89 -28.46 -2.73 -33.09
C SER A 89 -27.57 -2.27 -34.26
N LEU A 90 -26.25 -2.19 -34.07
CA LEU A 90 -25.31 -1.78 -35.10
C LEU A 90 -25.09 -2.84 -36.21
N ARG A 91 -24.76 -2.34 -37.40
CA ARG A 91 -24.31 -3.16 -38.55
C ARG A 91 -23.00 -3.88 -38.24
N ARG A 92 -22.71 -4.98 -38.96
CA ARG A 92 -21.59 -5.89 -38.69
C ARG A 92 -20.22 -5.21 -38.54
N ARG A 93 -19.87 -4.25 -39.42
CA ARG A 93 -18.57 -3.57 -39.39
C ARG A 93 -18.38 -2.62 -38.19
N PRO A 94 -19.24 -1.61 -37.95
CA PRO A 94 -19.08 -0.73 -36.78
C PRO A 94 -19.21 -1.50 -35.46
N ARG A 95 -20.08 -2.52 -35.41
CA ARG A 95 -20.15 -3.44 -34.27
C ARG A 95 -18.81 -4.14 -34.01
N ALA A 96 -18.15 -4.65 -35.04
CA ALA A 96 -16.86 -5.33 -34.87
C ALA A 96 -15.79 -4.39 -34.31
N VAL A 97 -15.64 -3.20 -34.87
CA VAL A 97 -14.67 -2.19 -34.40
C VAL A 97 -14.89 -1.82 -32.93
N LEU A 98 -16.14 -1.50 -32.57
CA LEU A 98 -16.45 -1.12 -31.18
C LEU A 98 -16.26 -2.28 -30.20
N ASN A 99 -16.57 -3.52 -30.60
CA ASN A 99 -16.29 -4.69 -29.75
C ASN A 99 -14.78 -4.92 -29.59
N THR A 100 -13.98 -4.70 -30.64
CA THR A 100 -12.51 -4.78 -30.54
C THR A 100 -11.99 -3.76 -29.53
N VAL A 101 -12.39 -2.48 -29.66
CA VAL A 101 -11.98 -1.41 -28.73
C VAL A 101 -12.41 -1.73 -27.30
N ASN A 102 -13.66 -2.17 -27.12
CA ASN A 102 -14.19 -2.56 -25.82
C ASN A 102 -13.47 -3.77 -25.21
N SER A 103 -12.84 -4.62 -26.01
CA SER A 103 -12.11 -5.80 -25.50
C SER A 103 -10.66 -5.48 -25.14
N ILE A 104 -10.13 -4.29 -25.46
CA ILE A 104 -8.75 -3.91 -25.17
C ILE A 104 -8.44 -4.03 -23.67
N PRO A 105 -9.25 -3.47 -22.74
CA PRO A 105 -8.94 -3.57 -21.30
C PRO A 105 -8.90 -5.01 -20.79
N MET A 106 -9.62 -5.93 -21.43
CA MET A 106 -9.65 -7.35 -21.06
C MET A 106 -8.55 -8.19 -21.70
N MET A 107 -7.97 -7.72 -22.82
CA MET A 107 -6.93 -8.44 -23.55
C MET A 107 -5.53 -8.05 -23.12
N ASN A 108 -5.36 -6.82 -22.65
CA ASN A 108 -4.08 -6.35 -22.14
C ASN A 108 -3.83 -6.89 -20.73
N ALA A 109 -2.56 -6.93 -20.32
CA ALA A 109 -2.23 -7.13 -18.92
C ALA A 109 -2.75 -5.93 -18.10
N ASP A 110 -3.28 -6.18 -16.91
CA ASP A 110 -3.88 -5.15 -16.05
C ASP A 110 -2.91 -4.00 -15.77
N ILE A 111 -1.61 -4.29 -15.66
CA ILE A 111 -0.56 -3.29 -15.46
C ILE A 111 -0.46 -2.28 -16.60
N VAL A 112 -0.65 -2.73 -17.85
CA VAL A 112 -0.63 -1.85 -19.02
C VAL A 112 -1.84 -0.92 -18.98
N THR A 113 -3.01 -1.45 -18.59
CA THR A 113 -4.23 -0.65 -18.44
C THR A 113 -4.10 0.36 -17.31
N GLY A 114 -3.58 -0.05 -16.15
CA GLY A 114 -3.37 0.82 -14.99
C GLY A 114 -2.41 1.97 -15.29
N VAL A 115 -1.22 1.67 -15.81
CA VAL A 115 -0.22 2.69 -16.19
C VAL A 115 -0.75 3.61 -17.27
N ALA A 116 -1.43 3.08 -18.29
CA ALA A 116 -2.02 3.90 -19.36
C ALA A 116 -3.10 4.86 -18.83
N MET A 117 -3.94 4.41 -17.88
CA MET A 117 -4.93 5.28 -17.23
C MET A 117 -4.28 6.34 -16.35
N CYS A 118 -3.25 5.99 -15.58
CA CYS A 118 -2.47 6.94 -14.79
C CYS A 118 -1.87 8.03 -15.67
N LEU A 119 -1.15 7.66 -16.72
CA LEU A 119 -0.57 8.60 -17.68
C LEU A 119 -1.63 9.46 -18.36
N PHE A 120 -2.78 8.89 -18.68
CA PHE A 120 -3.92 9.63 -19.22
C PHE A 120 -4.46 10.67 -18.23
N PHE A 121 -4.65 10.30 -16.96
CA PHE A 121 -5.11 11.23 -15.93
C PHE A 121 -4.10 12.33 -15.68
N VAL A 122 -2.81 12.00 -15.52
CA VAL A 122 -1.74 13.01 -15.33
C VAL A 122 -1.67 13.98 -16.52
N ALA A 123 -1.72 13.48 -17.75
CA ALA A 123 -1.75 14.33 -18.94
C ALA A 123 -3.02 15.21 -19.00
N PHE A 124 -4.17 14.66 -18.61
CA PHE A 124 -5.43 15.40 -18.52
C PHE A 124 -5.37 16.48 -17.42
N PHE A 125 -4.75 16.20 -16.28
CA PHE A 125 -4.61 17.16 -15.18
C PHE A 125 -3.71 18.32 -15.56
N ALA A 126 -2.61 18.07 -16.29
CA ALA A 126 -1.77 19.12 -16.83
C ALA A 126 -2.56 20.04 -17.77
N PHE A 127 -3.29 19.44 -18.73
CA PHE A 127 -4.16 20.20 -19.64
C PHE A 127 -5.27 20.97 -18.89
N TRP A 128 -5.89 20.35 -17.89
CA TRP A 128 -6.92 20.97 -17.07
C TRP A 128 -6.36 22.16 -16.28
N SER A 129 -5.14 22.05 -15.75
CA SER A 129 -4.48 23.11 -15.01
C SER A 129 -4.32 24.36 -15.86
N ASP A 130 -3.77 24.21 -17.07
CA ASP A 130 -3.60 25.31 -18.03
C ASP A 130 -4.96 25.96 -18.37
N PHE A 131 -5.98 25.13 -18.63
CA PHE A 131 -7.33 25.59 -18.92
C PHE A 131 -7.96 26.33 -17.73
N ALA A 132 -7.85 25.80 -16.52
CA ALA A 132 -8.44 26.36 -15.32
C ALA A 132 -7.78 27.69 -14.95
N VAL A 133 -6.46 27.80 -15.04
CA VAL A 133 -5.72 29.07 -14.84
C VAL A 133 -6.17 30.11 -15.85
N TRP A 134 -6.26 29.75 -17.13
CA TRP A 134 -6.77 30.66 -18.16
C TRP A 134 -8.21 31.09 -17.87
N PHE A 135 -9.10 30.15 -17.56
CA PHE A 135 -10.52 30.40 -17.31
C PHE A 135 -10.74 31.31 -16.08
N ASN A 136 -10.02 31.05 -15.00
CA ASN A 136 -10.04 31.85 -13.77
C ASN A 136 -9.43 33.25 -13.98
N GLY A 137 -8.51 33.39 -14.93
CA GLY A 137 -7.96 34.69 -15.34
C GLY A 137 -8.92 35.51 -16.21
N VAL A 138 -9.81 34.85 -16.96
CA VAL A 138 -10.80 35.51 -17.84
C VAL A 138 -12.08 35.88 -17.09
N GLN A 139 -12.46 35.14 -16.04
CA GLN A 139 -13.63 35.43 -15.24
C GLN A 139 -13.45 35.13 -13.75
N HIS A 140 -14.13 35.91 -12.91
CA HIS A 140 -14.08 35.76 -11.45
C HIS A 140 -15.42 35.26 -10.84
N MET A 141 -16.40 34.87 -11.66
CA MET A 141 -17.70 34.39 -11.17
C MET A 141 -17.65 32.97 -10.61
N VAL A 142 -16.77 32.12 -11.15
CA VAL A 142 -16.60 30.73 -10.70
C VAL A 142 -15.11 30.40 -10.75
N THR A 143 -14.52 30.12 -9.61
CA THR A 143 -13.13 29.65 -9.51
C THR A 143 -13.08 28.15 -9.71
N LEU A 144 -12.54 27.73 -10.85
CA LEU A 144 -12.24 26.32 -11.12
C LEU A 144 -11.00 25.87 -10.32
N PRO A 145 -10.95 24.62 -9.87
CA PRO A 145 -9.75 24.08 -9.24
C PRO A 145 -8.62 24.03 -10.26
N ALA A 146 -7.52 24.72 -9.96
CA ALA A 146 -6.35 24.83 -10.84
C ALA A 146 -5.49 23.56 -10.85
N ARG A 147 -5.59 22.72 -9.81
CA ARG A 147 -4.86 21.46 -9.69
C ARG A 147 -5.87 20.33 -9.48
N LEU A 148 -5.74 19.29 -10.28
CA LEU A 148 -6.41 18.01 -10.08
C LEU A 148 -5.36 16.98 -9.70
N THR A 149 -5.72 16.08 -8.79
CA THR A 149 -4.83 15.01 -8.33
C THR A 149 -5.55 13.67 -8.39
N LEU A 150 -4.77 12.58 -8.29
CA LEU A 150 -5.33 11.24 -8.25
C LEU A 150 -6.09 11.02 -6.92
N GLY A 151 -7.23 10.34 -6.99
CA GLY A 151 -8.08 10.12 -5.82
C GLY A 151 -9.20 9.11 -6.08
N PHE A 152 -10.20 9.11 -5.20
CA PHE A 152 -11.39 8.26 -5.35
C PHE A 152 -12.08 8.43 -6.72
N GLY A 153 -12.09 9.64 -7.28
CA GLY A 153 -12.73 9.93 -8.57
C GLY A 153 -12.06 9.21 -9.74
N THR A 154 -10.73 9.29 -9.84
CA THR A 154 -9.95 8.60 -10.88
C THR A 154 -10.01 7.09 -10.71
N LEU A 155 -9.95 6.62 -9.45
CA LEU A 155 -10.18 5.22 -9.10
C LEU A 155 -11.55 4.73 -9.61
N LEU A 156 -12.63 5.45 -9.29
CA LEU A 156 -13.98 5.07 -9.72
C LEU A 156 -14.12 5.05 -11.25
N ILE A 157 -13.58 6.05 -11.95
CA ILE A 157 -13.62 6.11 -13.42
C ILE A 157 -12.86 4.92 -14.03
N ALA A 158 -11.69 4.60 -13.49
CA ALA A 158 -10.90 3.46 -13.92
C ALA A 158 -11.68 2.15 -13.75
N HIS A 159 -12.28 1.95 -12.57
CA HIS A 159 -13.09 0.79 -12.25
C HIS A 159 -14.33 0.67 -13.14
N VAL A 160 -15.03 1.77 -13.43
CA VAL A 160 -16.16 1.74 -14.37
C VAL A 160 -15.68 1.32 -15.76
N THR A 161 -14.56 1.87 -16.22
CA THR A 161 -14.05 1.67 -17.57
C THR A 161 -13.67 0.20 -17.83
N PHE A 162 -12.97 -0.46 -16.90
CA PHE A 162 -12.58 -1.86 -17.11
C PHE A 162 -13.74 -2.84 -16.83
N ASN A 163 -14.77 -2.44 -16.07
CA ASN A 163 -15.94 -3.29 -15.79
C ASN A 163 -17.00 -3.31 -16.90
N ILE A 164 -17.13 -2.24 -17.69
CA ILE A 164 -18.07 -2.17 -18.82
C ILE A 164 -17.94 -3.37 -19.78
N PRO A 165 -16.73 -3.79 -20.20
CA PRO A 165 -16.53 -4.95 -21.07
C PRO A 165 -17.13 -6.25 -20.52
N TYR A 166 -16.94 -6.55 -19.24
CA TYR A 166 -17.48 -7.75 -18.59
C TYR A 166 -19.01 -7.78 -18.59
N VAL A 167 -19.64 -6.62 -18.37
CA VAL A 167 -21.10 -6.47 -18.47
C VAL A 167 -21.58 -6.71 -19.90
N ILE A 168 -20.90 -6.14 -20.89
CA ILE A 168 -21.25 -6.33 -22.31
C ILE A 168 -21.14 -7.80 -22.72
N LEU A 169 -20.11 -8.50 -22.27
CA LEU A 169 -19.93 -9.94 -22.53
C LEU A 169 -20.99 -10.81 -21.87
N SER A 170 -21.57 -10.36 -20.76
CA SER A 170 -22.64 -11.07 -20.06
C SER A 170 -24.03 -10.81 -20.68
N VAL A 171 -24.31 -9.57 -21.10
CA VAL A 171 -25.59 -9.16 -21.69
C VAL A 171 -25.70 -9.53 -23.16
N GLY A 172 -24.59 -9.43 -23.91
CA GLY A 172 -24.54 -9.64 -25.37
C GLY A 172 -25.01 -11.01 -25.85
N PRO A 173 -24.69 -12.14 -25.18
CA PRO A 173 -25.24 -13.45 -25.51
C PRO A 173 -26.76 -13.53 -25.34
N LYS A 174 -27.34 -12.87 -24.32
CA LYS A 174 -28.79 -12.86 -24.09
C LYS A 174 -29.54 -12.07 -25.16
N LEU A 175 -28.99 -10.94 -25.58
CA LEU A 175 -29.52 -10.19 -26.73
C LEU A 175 -29.51 -11.02 -28.03
N ARG A 176 -28.49 -11.85 -28.24
CA ARG A 176 -28.40 -12.74 -29.42
C ARG A 176 -29.33 -13.95 -29.34
N GLN A 177 -29.66 -14.41 -28.13
CA GLN A 177 -30.58 -15.54 -27.89
C GLN A 177 -32.05 -15.14 -27.96
N MET A 178 -32.37 -13.85 -27.76
CA MET A 178 -33.73 -13.32 -27.85
C MET A 178 -34.27 -13.47 -29.27
N ASP A 179 -35.51 -13.94 -29.41
CA ASP A 179 -36.21 -13.96 -30.70
C ASP A 179 -36.42 -12.51 -31.18
N LYS A 180 -35.93 -12.24 -32.39
CA LYS A 180 -35.97 -10.91 -33.01
C LYS A 180 -37.40 -10.42 -33.22
N ASN A 181 -38.35 -11.33 -33.42
CA ASN A 181 -39.73 -10.99 -33.73
C ASN A 181 -40.55 -10.58 -32.50
N LEU A 182 -40.06 -10.84 -31.28
CA LEU A 182 -40.80 -10.52 -30.05
C LEU A 182 -41.02 -9.02 -29.86
N VAL A 183 -40.07 -8.21 -30.30
CA VAL A 183 -40.16 -6.75 -30.20
C VAL A 183 -41.17 -6.21 -31.21
N ASP A 184 -41.13 -6.71 -32.44
CA ASP A 184 -42.05 -6.33 -33.51
C ASP A 184 -43.48 -6.76 -33.16
N ALA A 185 -43.66 -7.99 -32.69
CA ALA A 185 -44.97 -8.49 -32.24
C ALA A 185 -45.56 -7.66 -31.07
N ALA A 186 -44.73 -7.18 -30.15
CA ALA A 186 -45.19 -6.32 -29.08
C ALA A 186 -45.65 -4.94 -29.60
N GLN A 187 -44.96 -4.39 -30.59
CA GLN A 187 -45.33 -3.12 -31.23
C GLN A 187 -46.60 -3.25 -32.07
N ASP A 188 -46.78 -4.37 -32.79
CA ASP A 188 -48.01 -4.68 -33.53
C ASP A 188 -49.24 -4.78 -32.62
N LEU A 189 -49.05 -5.26 -31.38
CA LEU A 189 -50.08 -5.28 -30.33
C LEU A 189 -50.31 -3.91 -29.66
N GLY A 190 -49.72 -2.84 -30.19
CA GLY A 190 -49.92 -1.46 -29.74
C GLY A 190 -48.98 -1.00 -28.62
N CYS A 191 -47.92 -1.76 -28.28
CA CYS A 191 -46.91 -1.25 -27.36
C CYS A 191 -46.03 -0.20 -28.04
N THR A 192 -45.78 0.92 -27.34
CA THR A 192 -44.73 1.85 -27.80
C THR A 192 -43.35 1.20 -27.68
N TRP A 193 -42.35 1.71 -28.42
CA TRP A 193 -40.98 1.20 -28.34
C TRP A 193 -40.46 1.13 -26.90
N MET A 194 -40.74 2.16 -26.10
CA MET A 194 -40.35 2.19 -24.69
C MET A 194 -41.08 1.13 -23.86
N GLN A 195 -42.36 0.87 -24.15
CA GLN A 195 -43.09 -0.21 -23.50
C GLN A 195 -42.55 -1.59 -23.89
N ALA A 196 -42.20 -1.80 -25.16
CA ALA A 196 -41.57 -3.03 -25.63
C ALA A 196 -40.18 -3.22 -24.99
N PHE A 197 -39.39 -2.16 -24.83
CA PHE A 197 -38.13 -2.19 -24.10
C PHE A 197 -38.30 -2.70 -22.66
N TRP A 198 -39.19 -2.07 -21.88
CA TRP A 198 -39.39 -2.44 -20.47
C TRP A 198 -40.09 -3.78 -20.26
N LYS A 199 -40.97 -4.19 -21.18
CA LYS A 199 -41.80 -5.41 -21.03
C LYS A 199 -41.23 -6.64 -21.74
N VAL A 200 -40.38 -6.47 -22.75
CA VAL A 200 -39.87 -7.57 -23.57
C VAL A 200 -38.35 -7.65 -23.48
N ILE A 201 -37.65 -6.59 -23.90
CA ILE A 201 -36.18 -6.61 -23.98
C ILE A 201 -35.56 -6.77 -22.60
N LEU A 202 -35.91 -5.89 -21.66
CA LEU A 202 -35.30 -5.86 -20.34
C LEU A 202 -35.51 -7.17 -19.54
N PRO A 203 -36.71 -7.77 -19.50
CA PRO A 203 -36.92 -9.06 -18.84
C PRO A 203 -36.13 -10.22 -19.43
N GLU A 204 -35.97 -10.26 -20.76
CA GLU A 204 -35.20 -11.30 -21.46
C GLU A 204 -33.69 -11.20 -21.16
N ILE A 205 -33.16 -9.98 -21.08
CA ILE A 205 -31.74 -9.76 -20.79
C ILE A 205 -31.42 -9.67 -19.30
N LYS A 206 -32.42 -9.58 -18.42
CA LYS A 206 -32.26 -9.46 -16.96
C LYS A 206 -31.30 -10.50 -16.35
N PRO A 207 -31.34 -11.79 -16.75
CA PRO A 207 -30.37 -12.78 -16.26
C PRO A 207 -28.94 -12.43 -16.66
N GLY A 208 -28.72 -11.89 -17.86
CA GLY A 208 -27.42 -11.42 -18.35
C GLY A 208 -26.94 -10.17 -17.61
N ILE A 209 -27.84 -9.21 -17.34
CA ILE A 209 -27.52 -8.01 -16.54
C ILE A 209 -27.07 -8.43 -15.14
N ALA A 210 -27.81 -9.32 -14.49
CA ALA A 210 -27.48 -9.76 -13.14
C ALA A 210 -26.25 -10.68 -13.06
N SER A 211 -25.85 -11.30 -14.18
CA SER A 211 -24.56 -12.00 -14.29
C SER A 211 -23.44 -10.98 -14.44
N GLY A 212 -23.59 -10.03 -15.37
CA GLY A 212 -22.60 -8.98 -15.62
C GLY A 212 -22.33 -8.10 -14.41
N ALA A 213 -23.36 -7.77 -13.64
CA ALA A 213 -23.20 -7.02 -12.38
C ALA A 213 -22.38 -7.80 -11.36
N LEU A 214 -22.61 -9.11 -11.23
CA LEU A 214 -21.86 -9.93 -10.27
C LEU A 214 -20.41 -10.12 -10.71
N THR A 215 -20.17 -10.32 -12.01
CA THR A 215 -18.81 -10.38 -12.58
C THR A 215 -18.09 -9.05 -12.38
N ALA A 216 -18.72 -7.92 -12.70
CA ALA A 216 -18.13 -6.59 -12.50
C ALA A 216 -17.79 -6.32 -11.03
N PHE A 217 -18.68 -6.69 -10.11
CA PHE A 217 -18.41 -6.57 -8.68
C PHE A 217 -17.21 -7.43 -8.26
N THR A 218 -17.17 -8.68 -8.71
CA THR A 218 -16.08 -9.62 -8.37
C THR A 218 -14.74 -9.10 -8.89
N MET A 219 -14.68 -8.65 -10.14
CA MET A 219 -13.45 -8.09 -10.73
C MET A 219 -13.05 -6.77 -10.06
N SER A 220 -14.01 -5.97 -9.59
CA SER A 220 -13.72 -4.69 -8.94
C SER A 220 -13.26 -4.80 -7.49
N VAL A 221 -13.69 -5.82 -6.75
CA VAL A 221 -13.28 -6.01 -5.34
C VAL A 221 -11.86 -6.55 -5.26
N ASP A 222 -11.48 -7.40 -6.22
CA ASP A 222 -10.19 -8.09 -6.27
C ASP A 222 -9.10 -7.32 -7.04
N ASP A 223 -9.45 -6.17 -7.64
CA ASP A 223 -8.48 -5.39 -8.39
C ASP A 223 -7.47 -4.70 -7.46
N PHE A 224 -6.20 -5.00 -7.68
CA PHE A 224 -5.07 -4.30 -7.07
C PHE A 224 -4.37 -3.37 -8.07
N ILE A 225 -4.10 -3.86 -9.29
CA ILE A 225 -3.16 -3.20 -10.19
C ILE A 225 -3.74 -1.88 -10.74
N ILE A 226 -4.99 -1.87 -11.20
CA ILE A 226 -5.57 -0.64 -11.73
C ILE A 226 -5.77 0.37 -10.59
N SER A 227 -6.20 -0.11 -9.42
CA SER A 227 -6.31 0.67 -8.20
C SER A 227 -4.99 1.36 -7.83
N TYR A 228 -3.89 0.60 -7.78
CA TYR A 228 -2.55 1.09 -7.42
C TYR A 228 -2.10 2.28 -8.26
N PHE A 229 -2.37 2.25 -9.56
CA PHE A 229 -1.96 3.32 -10.47
C PHE A 229 -2.96 4.50 -10.54
N THR A 230 -4.19 4.35 -10.05
CA THR A 230 -5.27 5.34 -10.29
C THR A 230 -5.86 5.97 -9.04
N ALA A 231 -5.58 5.43 -7.84
CA ALA A 231 -6.20 5.89 -6.61
C ALA A 231 -5.52 7.09 -5.95
N GLY A 232 -4.23 7.34 -6.22
CA GLY A 232 -3.46 8.40 -5.59
C GLY A 232 -3.18 8.16 -4.10
N SER A 233 -2.76 9.21 -3.39
CA SER A 233 -2.48 9.17 -1.95
C SER A 233 -3.76 9.10 -1.10
N SER A 234 -4.85 9.65 -1.64
CA SER A 234 -6.05 9.97 -0.87
C SER A 234 -7.04 8.82 -0.67
N SER A 235 -6.85 7.69 -1.36
CA SER A 235 -7.81 6.59 -1.39
C SER A 235 -7.12 5.24 -1.47
N SER A 236 -7.07 4.50 -0.37
CA SER A 236 -6.47 3.16 -0.33
C SER A 236 -7.53 2.07 -0.29
N THR A 237 -7.65 1.26 -1.35
CA THR A 237 -8.40 -0.01 -1.36
C THR A 237 -7.72 -1.06 -0.48
N LEU A 238 -8.49 -2.02 0.02
CA LEU A 238 -8.02 -3.13 0.83
C LEU A 238 -6.83 -3.88 0.20
N ALA A 239 -6.86 -4.14 -1.11
CA ALA A 239 -5.77 -4.84 -1.79
C ALA A 239 -4.47 -4.03 -1.78
N MET A 240 -4.55 -2.71 -1.99
CA MET A 240 -3.39 -1.83 -1.88
C MET A 240 -2.85 -1.75 -0.45
N THR A 241 -3.74 -1.70 0.54
CA THR A 241 -3.36 -1.70 1.95
C THR A 241 -2.66 -3.00 2.32
N ILE A 242 -3.18 -4.16 1.89
CA ILE A 242 -2.51 -5.46 2.09
C ILE A 242 -1.12 -5.44 1.45
N TYR A 243 -0.99 -4.96 0.22
CA TYR A 243 0.31 -4.83 -0.45
C TYR A 243 1.27 -3.90 0.32
N GLY A 244 0.80 -2.74 0.77
CA GLY A 244 1.60 -1.81 1.58
C GLY A 244 2.06 -2.43 2.90
N MET A 245 1.20 -3.22 3.54
CA MET A 245 1.55 -3.95 4.75
C MET A 245 2.54 -5.10 4.48
N THR A 246 2.53 -5.72 3.30
CA THR A 246 3.54 -6.75 2.96
C THR A 246 4.95 -6.20 2.78
N LYS A 247 5.09 -4.88 2.63
CA LYS A 247 6.40 -4.18 2.60
C LYS A 247 6.91 -3.83 4.01
N LYS A 248 6.06 -3.97 5.03
CA LYS A 248 6.42 -3.86 6.45
C LYS A 248 6.79 -5.26 6.98
N ARG A 249 7.24 -5.39 8.24
CA ARG A 249 7.31 -6.69 8.90
C ARG A 249 5.94 -7.35 8.76
N VAL A 250 5.94 -8.55 8.19
CA VAL A 250 4.67 -9.24 8.03
C VAL A 250 4.19 -9.57 9.43
N THR A 251 3.12 -8.95 9.88
CA THR A 251 2.47 -9.27 11.16
C THR A 251 1.39 -10.34 10.95
N PRO A 252 0.99 -11.08 11.98
CA PRO A 252 -0.14 -11.99 11.89
C PRO A 252 -1.48 -11.29 11.57
N GLU A 253 -1.58 -9.97 11.72
CA GLU A 253 -2.74 -9.19 11.28
C GLU A 253 -2.94 -9.25 9.77
N ILE A 254 -1.85 -9.18 9.00
CA ILE A 254 -1.88 -9.30 7.53
C ILE A 254 -2.41 -10.67 7.14
N ASN A 255 -2.01 -11.71 7.86
CA ASN A 255 -2.49 -13.07 7.66
C ASN A 255 -4.00 -13.17 7.93
N ALA A 256 -4.50 -12.50 8.97
CA ALA A 256 -5.92 -12.47 9.29
C ALA A 256 -6.74 -11.77 8.20
N ILE A 257 -6.30 -10.62 7.70
CA ILE A 257 -6.97 -9.89 6.60
C ILE A 257 -6.93 -10.70 5.31
N SER A 258 -5.76 -11.24 4.96
CA SER A 258 -5.58 -12.06 3.74
C SER A 258 -6.47 -13.30 3.78
N THR A 259 -6.64 -13.90 4.96
CA THR A 259 -7.59 -14.99 5.20
C THR A 259 -9.03 -14.56 4.94
N LEU A 260 -9.46 -13.41 5.47
CA LEU A 260 -10.81 -12.89 5.25
C LEU A 260 -11.07 -12.56 3.78
N LEU A 261 -10.11 -11.91 3.09
CA LEU A 261 -10.20 -11.61 1.66
C LEU A 261 -10.32 -12.90 0.85
N PHE A 262 -9.42 -13.86 1.07
CA PHE A 262 -9.42 -15.14 0.36
C PHE A 262 -10.74 -15.90 0.55
N VAL A 263 -11.23 -16.00 1.79
CA VAL A 263 -12.52 -16.65 2.09
C VAL A 263 -13.67 -15.92 1.40
N THR A 264 -13.65 -14.59 1.38
CA THR A 264 -14.70 -13.78 0.73
C THR A 264 -14.71 -13.97 -0.78
N VAL A 265 -13.55 -13.88 -1.44
CA VAL A 265 -13.41 -14.10 -2.88
C VAL A 265 -13.80 -15.53 -3.25
N LEU A 266 -13.36 -16.53 -2.48
CA LEU A 266 -13.73 -17.92 -2.69
C LEU A 266 -15.25 -18.13 -2.57
N LEU A 267 -15.89 -17.54 -1.56
CA LEU A 267 -17.35 -17.58 -1.41
C LEU A 267 -18.07 -16.92 -2.58
N LEU A 268 -17.62 -15.74 -3.04
CA LEU A 268 -18.19 -15.06 -4.20
C LEU A 268 -18.05 -15.90 -5.47
N LEU A 269 -16.87 -16.48 -5.70
CA LEU A 269 -16.59 -17.35 -6.85
C LEU A 269 -17.45 -18.62 -6.81
N VAL A 270 -17.65 -19.22 -5.64
CA VAL A 270 -18.57 -20.36 -5.47
C VAL A 270 -20.00 -19.95 -5.77
N ILE A 271 -20.46 -18.79 -5.30
CA ILE A 271 -21.81 -18.26 -5.57
C ILE A 271 -22.00 -18.02 -7.07
N VAL A 272 -21.03 -17.39 -7.75
CA VAL A 272 -21.04 -17.16 -9.20
C VAL A 272 -21.16 -18.49 -9.94
N ASN A 273 -20.27 -19.43 -9.66
CA ASN A 273 -20.23 -20.74 -10.33
C ASN A 273 -21.52 -21.55 -10.10
N LEU A 274 -22.03 -21.58 -8.87
CA LEU A 274 -23.28 -22.28 -8.56
C LEU A 274 -24.46 -21.68 -9.32
N ARG A 275 -24.49 -20.35 -9.47
CA ARG A 275 -25.56 -19.65 -10.20
C ARG A 275 -25.46 -19.89 -11.70
N GLU A 276 -24.27 -19.83 -12.29
CA GLU A 276 -24.05 -20.15 -13.70
C GLU A 276 -24.44 -21.60 -14.00
N ALA A 277 -23.97 -22.55 -13.20
CA ALA A 277 -24.33 -23.96 -13.33
C ALA A 277 -25.84 -24.19 -13.19
N HIS A 278 -26.52 -23.44 -12.32
CA HIS A 278 -27.97 -23.50 -12.20
C HIS A 278 -28.67 -22.91 -13.43
N MET A 279 -28.15 -21.81 -13.99
CA MET A 279 -28.70 -21.16 -15.17
C MET A 279 -28.55 -22.02 -16.42
N GLU A 280 -27.41 -22.69 -16.62
CA GLU A 280 -27.21 -23.64 -17.71
C GLU A 280 -28.19 -24.81 -17.65
N ARG A 281 -28.40 -25.40 -16.46
CA ARG A 281 -29.37 -26.49 -16.25
C ARG A 281 -30.81 -26.04 -16.50
N THR A 282 -31.15 -24.81 -16.14
CA THR A 282 -32.52 -24.28 -16.27
C THR A 282 -32.83 -23.86 -17.72
N GLY A 283 -31.83 -23.55 -18.54
CA GLY A 283 -31.99 -23.21 -19.96
C GLY A 283 -32.37 -24.38 -20.88
N GLN A 284 -32.20 -25.64 -20.43
CA GLN A 284 -32.51 -26.85 -21.22
C GLN A 284 -33.85 -27.52 -20.86
N GLN A 285 -34.53 -27.10 -19.78
CA GLN A 285 -35.84 -27.65 -19.40
C GLN A 285 -36.97 -26.69 -19.77
N GLU A 286 -37.85 -27.11 -20.68
CA GLU A 286 -39.12 -26.46 -20.96
C GLU A 286 -39.86 -26.12 -19.65
N ARG A 287 -40.27 -24.85 -19.51
CA ARG A 287 -40.86 -24.28 -18.30
C ARG A 287 -42.13 -25.04 -17.88
N ARG A 288 -42.02 -25.93 -16.89
CA ARG A 288 -43.11 -26.22 -15.93
C ARG A 288 -42.75 -25.57 -14.59
N PRO A 289 -43.39 -24.47 -14.18
CA PRO A 289 -43.03 -23.80 -12.94
C PRO A 289 -43.45 -24.66 -11.73
N LYS A 290 -42.58 -24.76 -10.72
CA LYS A 290 -42.86 -25.47 -9.45
C LYS A 290 -44.12 -24.86 -8.76
N PRO A 291 -44.96 -25.65 -8.06
CA PRO A 291 -46.22 -25.20 -7.48
C PRO A 291 -46.09 -24.01 -6.51
N VAL A 292 -44.98 -23.94 -5.79
CA VAL A 292 -44.67 -22.87 -4.83
C VAL A 292 -44.35 -21.56 -5.55
N LEU A 293 -43.57 -21.61 -6.64
CA LEU A 293 -43.28 -20.43 -7.46
C LEU A 293 -44.55 -19.91 -8.14
N GLN A 294 -45.49 -20.77 -8.55
CA GLN A 294 -46.78 -20.35 -9.11
C GLN A 294 -47.67 -19.61 -8.10
N ARG A 295 -47.65 -20.01 -6.81
CA ARG A 295 -48.35 -19.26 -5.75
C ARG A 295 -47.72 -17.91 -5.51
N LEU A 296 -46.39 -17.84 -5.50
CA LEU A 296 -45.64 -16.61 -5.31
C LEU A 296 -45.82 -15.64 -6.48
N THR A 297 -45.80 -16.11 -7.73
CA THR A 297 -46.06 -15.26 -8.91
C THR A 297 -47.51 -14.78 -8.95
N ARG A 298 -48.50 -15.64 -8.69
CA ARG A 298 -49.91 -15.22 -8.56
C ARG A 298 -50.13 -14.19 -7.46
N PHE A 299 -49.44 -14.34 -6.31
CA PHE A 299 -49.46 -13.35 -5.25
C PHE A 299 -48.81 -12.04 -5.69
N LEU A 300 -47.64 -12.08 -6.33
CA LEU A 300 -46.90 -10.91 -6.83
C LEU A 300 -47.63 -10.15 -7.96
N ASP A 301 -48.41 -10.83 -8.79
CA ASP A 301 -49.19 -10.23 -9.88
C ASP A 301 -50.55 -9.66 -9.41
N SER A 302 -51.00 -10.05 -8.22
CA SER A 302 -52.19 -9.47 -7.58
C SER A 302 -52.02 -7.96 -7.32
N PRO A 303 -53.11 -7.18 -7.18
CA PRO A 303 -53.02 -5.75 -6.89
C PRO A 303 -52.17 -5.45 -5.63
N ARG A 304 -52.32 -6.26 -4.57
CA ARG A 304 -51.52 -6.17 -3.34
C ARG A 304 -50.06 -6.61 -3.55
N GLY A 305 -49.82 -7.62 -4.37
CA GLY A 305 -48.47 -8.07 -4.73
C GLY A 305 -47.68 -7.07 -5.55
N ARG A 306 -48.34 -6.31 -6.44
CA ARG A 306 -47.72 -5.20 -7.16
C ARG A 306 -47.26 -4.09 -6.23
N TRP A 307 -48.05 -3.77 -5.20
CA TRP A 307 -47.65 -2.85 -4.14
C TRP A 307 -46.50 -3.42 -3.30
N PHE A 308 -46.53 -4.70 -2.94
CA PHE A 308 -45.41 -5.36 -2.25
C PHE A 308 -44.13 -5.37 -3.08
N ARG A 309 -44.20 -5.63 -4.40
CA ARG A 309 -43.04 -5.62 -5.30
C ARG A 309 -42.46 -4.22 -5.49
N ARG A 310 -43.31 -3.21 -5.60
CA ARG A 310 -42.90 -1.79 -5.64
C ARG A 310 -42.32 -1.35 -4.29
N GLY A 311 -42.89 -1.81 -3.18
CA GLY A 311 -42.37 -1.60 -1.83
C GLY A 311 -41.01 -2.26 -1.63
N ALA A 312 -40.84 -3.52 -2.01
CA ALA A 312 -39.56 -4.23 -1.91
C ALA A 312 -38.48 -3.63 -2.83
N ALA A 313 -38.84 -3.24 -4.06
CA ALA A 313 -37.93 -2.50 -4.93
C ALA A 313 -37.57 -1.12 -4.34
N GLY A 314 -38.54 -0.40 -3.78
CA GLY A 314 -38.32 0.85 -3.08
C GLY A 314 -37.42 0.70 -1.86
N VAL A 315 -37.60 -0.36 -1.06
CA VAL A 315 -36.74 -0.70 0.09
C VAL A 315 -35.34 -1.08 -0.35
N LEU A 316 -35.17 -1.86 -1.43
CA LEU A 316 -33.84 -2.21 -1.94
C LEU A 316 -33.12 -1.01 -2.54
N THR A 317 -33.82 -0.14 -3.28
CA THR A 317 -33.26 1.11 -3.79
C THR A 317 -32.95 2.08 -2.66
N ALA A 318 -33.83 2.19 -1.66
CA ALA A 318 -33.58 3.00 -0.48
C ALA A 318 -32.43 2.43 0.34
N ALA A 319 -32.32 1.11 0.51
CA ALA A 319 -31.20 0.47 1.18
C ALA A 319 -29.90 0.71 0.41
N PHE A 320 -29.88 0.56 -0.92
CA PHE A 320 -28.72 0.88 -1.74
C PHE A 320 -28.34 2.37 -1.63
N LEU A 321 -29.32 3.28 -1.74
CA LEU A 321 -29.09 4.71 -1.60
C LEU A 321 -28.61 5.06 -0.19
N VAL A 322 -29.18 4.46 0.85
CA VAL A 322 -28.75 4.64 2.24
C VAL A 322 -27.35 4.08 2.43
N THR A 323 -27.03 2.91 1.88
CA THR A 323 -25.67 2.35 1.91
C THR A 323 -24.69 3.26 1.19
N VAL A 324 -25.03 3.74 -0.02
CA VAL A 324 -24.18 4.70 -0.75
C VAL A 324 -24.05 6.00 0.02
N ILE A 325 -25.14 6.58 0.54
CA ILE A 325 -25.11 7.82 1.32
C ILE A 325 -24.28 7.64 2.58
N LEU A 326 -24.47 6.56 3.35
CA LEU A 326 -23.70 6.26 4.56
C LEU A 326 -22.21 6.08 4.26
N LEU A 327 -21.89 5.34 3.19
CA LEU A 327 -20.51 5.14 2.75
C LEU A 327 -19.90 6.44 2.19
N THR A 328 -20.70 7.30 1.55
CA THR A 328 -20.24 8.58 0.97
C THR A 328 -20.08 9.66 2.05
N SER A 329 -20.97 9.70 3.05
CA SER A 329 -20.90 10.62 4.19
C SER A 329 -19.73 10.31 5.11
N ALA A 330 -19.29 9.04 5.16
CA ALA A 330 -18.06 8.66 5.84
C ALA A 330 -16.79 9.16 5.12
N THR A 331 -16.89 9.60 3.86
CA THR A 331 -15.73 9.97 3.03
C THR A 331 -15.63 11.45 2.65
N ASN A 332 -16.67 12.27 2.82
CA ASN A 332 -16.66 13.66 2.37
C ASN A 332 -17.06 14.62 3.51
N ALA A 333 -16.08 15.20 4.20
CA ALA A 333 -16.13 16.51 4.90
C ALA A 333 -14.96 16.74 5.89
N GLN A 334 -14.15 15.74 6.21
CA GLN A 334 -13.07 15.92 7.20
C GLN A 334 -11.79 16.43 6.52
N PRO A 335 -11.06 17.38 7.12
CA PRO A 335 -9.73 17.77 6.66
C PRO A 335 -8.84 16.54 6.59
N VAL A 336 -7.85 16.53 5.70
CA VAL A 336 -7.00 15.36 5.46
C VAL A 336 -5.56 15.81 5.36
N VAL A 337 -4.63 14.98 5.85
CA VAL A 337 -3.20 15.08 5.59
C VAL A 337 -2.72 13.77 4.96
N ASN A 338 -2.00 13.86 3.84
CA ASN A 338 -1.39 12.72 3.17
C ASN A 338 0.09 12.63 3.60
N VAL A 339 0.44 11.56 4.30
CA VAL A 339 1.77 11.38 4.88
C VAL A 339 2.45 10.21 4.18
N CYS A 340 3.71 10.39 3.77
CA CYS A 340 4.56 9.31 3.29
C CYS A 340 5.80 9.16 4.17
N SER A 341 6.02 7.97 4.73
CA SER A 341 7.18 7.68 5.58
C SER A 341 7.72 6.28 5.29
N TRP A 342 8.60 5.76 6.14
CA TRP A 342 9.16 4.43 6.02
C TRP A 342 8.19 3.35 6.53
N GLY A 343 8.47 2.09 6.15
CA GLY A 343 7.78 0.94 6.73
C GLY A 343 8.04 0.88 8.24
N GLU A 344 7.00 0.66 9.04
CA GLU A 344 7.10 0.49 10.50
C GLU A 344 7.79 1.62 11.26
N TYR A 345 7.61 2.85 10.78
CA TYR A 345 8.27 4.02 11.35
C TYR A 345 7.30 4.97 12.05
N ILE A 346 6.17 4.46 12.55
CA ILE A 346 5.25 5.17 13.44
C ILE A 346 4.39 4.17 14.22
N ASP A 347 4.06 4.48 15.47
CA ASP A 347 2.95 3.83 16.18
C ASP A 347 1.60 4.22 15.56
N GLU A 348 0.86 3.26 14.99
CA GLU A 348 -0.43 3.50 14.33
C GLU A 348 -1.51 4.06 15.27
N ASP A 349 -1.37 3.88 16.60
CA ASP A 349 -2.26 4.53 17.55
C ASP A 349 -2.09 6.04 17.58
N LEU A 350 -0.88 6.57 17.30
CA LEU A 350 -0.63 8.00 17.23
C LEU A 350 -1.39 8.64 16.08
N ILE A 351 -1.54 7.90 14.97
CA ILE A 351 -2.43 8.31 13.88
C ILE A 351 -3.85 8.46 14.41
N THR A 352 -4.36 7.46 15.12
CA THR A 352 -5.72 7.47 15.66
C THR A 352 -5.91 8.60 16.68
N GLN A 353 -4.92 8.83 17.53
CA GLN A 353 -4.92 9.92 18.51
C GLN A 353 -4.97 11.28 17.85
N PHE A 354 -4.09 11.54 16.87
CA PHE A 354 -4.09 12.79 16.10
C PHE A 354 -5.44 13.05 15.45
N GLU A 355 -6.02 12.03 14.81
CA GLU A 355 -7.31 12.17 14.14
C GLU A 355 -8.46 12.43 15.14
N ALA A 356 -8.38 11.89 16.36
CA ALA A 356 -9.36 12.12 17.41
C ALA A 356 -9.25 13.53 18.01
N GLU A 357 -8.03 14.04 18.19
CA GLU A 357 -7.76 15.36 18.77
C GLU A 357 -8.06 16.50 17.79
N THR A 358 -7.68 16.33 16.52
CA THR A 358 -7.76 17.41 15.53
C THR A 358 -8.97 17.29 14.61
N GLY A 359 -9.54 16.09 14.47
CA GLY A 359 -10.55 15.79 13.45
C GLY A 359 -10.00 15.74 12.01
N ILE A 360 -8.68 15.92 11.82
CA ILE A 360 -7.97 15.79 10.54
C ILE A 360 -7.70 14.31 10.31
N LEU A 361 -7.97 13.80 9.12
CA LEU A 361 -7.71 12.41 8.75
C LEU A 361 -6.31 12.22 8.22
N VAL A 362 -5.68 11.10 8.54
CA VAL A 362 -4.35 10.80 8.02
C VAL A 362 -4.47 9.72 6.95
N ASN A 363 -4.00 10.03 5.75
CA ASN A 363 -3.74 9.05 4.72
C ASN A 363 -2.26 8.70 4.75
N TYR A 364 -1.93 7.63 5.46
CA TYR A 364 -0.55 7.21 5.65
C TYR A 364 -0.13 6.19 4.59
N GLN A 365 0.97 6.47 3.89
CA GLN A 365 1.59 5.58 2.91
C GLN A 365 3.06 5.36 3.23
N THR A 366 3.62 4.27 2.72
CA THR A 366 5.01 3.90 2.99
C THR A 366 5.84 3.80 1.71
N ALA A 367 7.08 4.23 1.79
CA ALA A 367 8.12 3.99 0.80
C ALA A 367 9.19 3.05 1.37
N GLU A 368 9.81 2.24 0.51
CA GLU A 368 10.86 1.28 0.89
C GLU A 368 12.26 1.93 0.94
N SER A 369 12.45 3.03 0.21
CA SER A 369 13.72 3.75 0.19
C SER A 369 13.52 5.20 -0.26
N ASN A 370 14.51 6.04 0.03
CA ASN A 370 14.60 7.40 -0.44
C ASN A 370 14.52 7.48 -1.98
N GLU A 371 15.13 6.54 -2.71
CA GLU A 371 15.13 6.51 -4.18
C GLU A 371 13.74 6.16 -4.73
N ALA A 372 13.05 5.22 -4.09
CA ALA A 372 11.68 4.86 -4.45
C ALA A 372 10.72 6.04 -4.22
N LEU A 373 10.85 6.72 -3.06
CA LEU A 373 10.12 7.94 -2.76
C LEU A 373 10.40 9.03 -3.81
N TYR A 374 11.67 9.32 -4.08
CA TYR A 374 12.07 10.33 -5.06
C TYR A 374 11.51 10.04 -6.47
N SER A 375 11.54 8.78 -6.91
CA SER A 375 10.98 8.37 -8.20
C SER A 375 9.47 8.60 -8.27
N LEU A 376 8.73 8.26 -7.20
CA LEU A 376 7.30 8.52 -7.09
C LEU A 376 6.98 10.02 -7.18
N LEU A 377 7.74 10.85 -6.48
CA LEU A 377 7.59 12.32 -6.52
C LEU A 377 7.86 12.87 -7.93
N LYS A 378 8.96 12.45 -8.56
CA LYS A 378 9.32 12.92 -9.92
C LYS A 378 8.37 12.48 -11.01
N SER A 379 7.74 11.32 -10.86
CA SER A 379 6.74 10.83 -11.80
C SER A 379 5.40 11.57 -11.73
N GLY A 380 5.19 12.39 -10.68
CA GLY A 380 3.90 13.04 -10.39
C GLY A 380 2.85 12.08 -9.82
N ALA A 381 3.24 10.86 -9.46
CA ALA A 381 2.36 9.85 -8.86
C ALA A 381 2.21 10.03 -7.33
N GLY A 382 3.16 10.71 -6.67
CA GLY A 382 3.08 11.05 -5.25
C GLY A 382 2.36 12.38 -5.02
N ASP A 383 1.18 12.33 -4.40
CA ASP A 383 0.42 13.51 -3.95
C ASP A 383 0.43 13.59 -2.42
N TYR A 384 1.62 13.74 -1.84
CA TYR A 384 1.80 13.78 -0.38
C TYR A 384 1.83 15.23 0.11
N ASP A 385 1.41 15.44 1.35
CA ASP A 385 1.56 16.70 2.06
C ASP A 385 2.85 16.69 2.88
N VAL A 386 3.04 15.64 3.70
CA VAL A 386 4.23 15.44 4.54
C VAL A 386 5.00 14.22 4.07
N ILE A 387 6.32 14.34 3.98
CA ILE A 387 7.25 13.23 3.75
C ILE A 387 8.29 13.16 4.87
N VAL A 388 8.87 11.99 5.11
CA VAL A 388 9.92 11.79 6.14
C VAL A 388 11.20 11.23 5.52
N PRO A 389 11.89 11.98 4.62
CA PRO A 389 13.14 11.57 4.00
C PRO A 389 14.33 11.64 4.97
N SER A 390 15.42 10.98 4.59
CA SER A 390 16.71 11.05 5.29
C SER A 390 17.54 12.26 4.88
N ASP A 391 18.51 12.64 5.70
CA ASP A 391 19.45 13.77 5.55
C ASP A 391 19.86 14.11 4.10
N TYR A 392 20.43 13.17 3.36
CA TYR A 392 20.92 13.39 1.99
C TYR A 392 19.78 13.60 0.99
N MET A 393 18.65 12.93 1.19
CA MET A 393 17.49 13.07 0.30
C MET A 393 16.81 14.42 0.54
N ILE A 394 16.76 14.90 1.78
CA ILE A 394 16.31 16.25 2.11
C ILE A 394 17.10 17.28 1.32
N SER A 395 18.44 17.24 1.38
CA SER A 395 19.22 18.29 0.71
C SER A 395 19.12 18.20 -0.82
N GLN A 396 18.94 17.00 -1.38
CA GLN A 396 18.59 16.87 -2.81
C GLN A 396 17.22 17.49 -3.15
N LEU A 397 16.19 17.28 -2.33
CA LEU A 397 14.86 17.84 -2.56
C LEU A 397 14.85 19.37 -2.42
N ILE A 398 15.68 19.93 -1.54
CA ILE A 398 15.90 21.39 -1.42
C ILE A 398 16.60 21.92 -2.68
N GLU A 399 17.69 21.27 -3.15
CA GLU A 399 18.41 21.67 -4.37
C GLU A 399 17.49 21.70 -5.61
N GLU A 400 16.51 20.80 -5.64
CA GLU A 400 15.58 20.65 -6.76
C GLU A 400 14.27 21.46 -6.60
N ASP A 401 14.18 22.34 -5.59
CA ASP A 401 13.03 23.21 -5.30
C ASP A 401 11.71 22.44 -5.11
N MET A 402 11.78 21.29 -4.42
CA MET A 402 10.66 20.37 -4.22
C MET A 402 9.99 20.47 -2.84
N LEU A 403 10.56 21.24 -1.90
CA LEU A 403 10.03 21.42 -0.54
C LEU A 403 9.45 22.83 -0.35
N GLU A 404 8.43 22.93 0.49
CA GLU A 404 7.85 24.20 0.95
C GLU A 404 8.52 24.65 2.25
N GLU A 405 8.66 25.96 2.44
CA GLU A 405 9.14 26.51 3.71
C GLU A 405 8.11 26.31 4.82
N LEU A 406 8.57 25.89 6.00
CA LEU A 406 7.68 25.59 7.13
C LEU A 406 7.29 26.87 7.90
N ASP A 407 6.04 26.94 8.34
CA ASP A 407 5.60 27.96 9.29
C ASP A 407 5.82 27.48 10.74
N TYR A 408 6.97 27.79 11.31
CA TYR A 408 7.29 27.46 12.70
C TYR A 408 6.37 28.15 13.72
N GLY A 409 5.63 29.19 13.35
CA GLY A 409 4.58 29.75 14.21
C GLY A 409 3.42 28.78 14.46
N SER A 410 3.17 27.89 13.50
CA SER A 410 2.18 26.80 13.56
C SER A 410 2.73 25.50 14.16
N ILE A 411 4.03 25.45 14.49
CA ILE A 411 4.73 24.28 15.06
C ILE A 411 5.41 24.64 16.40
N PRO A 412 4.66 25.05 17.44
CA PRO A 412 5.24 25.43 18.73
C PRO A 412 6.09 24.33 19.39
N ASN A 413 5.78 23.05 19.15
CA ASN A 413 6.53 21.93 19.72
C ASN A 413 7.95 21.78 19.15
N PHE A 414 8.29 22.47 18.06
CA PHE A 414 9.68 22.54 17.57
C PHE A 414 10.65 23.14 18.60
N SER A 415 10.14 23.92 19.56
CA SER A 415 10.93 24.42 20.68
C SER A 415 11.50 23.32 21.59
N LEU A 416 10.86 22.14 21.62
CA LEU A 416 11.26 20.97 22.43
C LEU A 416 12.36 20.13 21.78
N VAL A 417 12.63 20.35 20.48
CA VAL A 417 13.71 19.67 19.76
C VAL A 417 15.06 20.16 20.27
N ASP A 418 15.96 19.23 20.57
CA ASP A 418 17.31 19.52 21.05
C ASP A 418 18.07 20.41 20.05
N SER A 419 18.87 21.35 20.56
CA SER A 419 19.65 22.26 19.73
C SER A 419 20.68 21.55 18.85
N ARG A 420 21.15 20.35 19.23
CA ARG A 420 22.07 19.52 18.42
C ARG A 420 21.46 19.04 17.10
N PHE A 421 20.13 18.97 17.01
CA PHE A 421 19.40 18.52 15.83
C PHE A 421 18.83 19.69 15.01
N LYS A 422 19.22 20.92 15.36
CA LYS A 422 18.91 22.13 14.62
C LYS A 422 20.12 22.54 13.80
N ASN A 423 19.86 23.19 12.67
CA ASN A 423 20.81 23.80 11.74
C ASN A 423 21.79 22.76 11.17
N LEU A 424 21.29 21.54 10.96
CA LEU A 424 22.06 20.44 10.40
C LEU A 424 22.50 20.76 8.96
N PRO A 425 23.59 20.16 8.46
CA PRO A 425 24.19 20.54 7.17
C PRO A 425 23.24 20.50 5.97
N TYR A 426 22.19 19.66 6.02
CA TYR A 426 21.19 19.55 4.95
C TYR A 426 20.16 20.69 4.95
N ASP A 427 19.93 21.37 6.09
CA ASP A 427 19.03 22.53 6.23
C ASP A 427 19.62 23.54 7.24
N PRO A 428 20.70 24.26 6.87
CA PRO A 428 21.47 25.07 7.81
C PRO A 428 20.68 26.23 8.43
N GLU A 429 19.65 26.71 7.74
CA GLU A 429 18.77 27.78 8.23
C GLU A 429 17.53 27.23 8.96
N ASN A 430 17.34 25.91 9.05
CA ASN A 430 16.09 25.26 9.47
C ASN A 430 14.87 25.89 8.80
N ARG A 431 14.78 25.85 7.48
CA ARG A 431 13.61 26.42 6.76
C ARG A 431 12.61 25.37 6.31
N TYR A 432 13.03 24.11 6.18
CA TYR A 432 12.26 23.08 5.49
C TYR A 432 11.97 21.85 6.35
N THR A 433 12.60 21.71 7.51
CA THR A 433 12.65 20.43 8.24
C THR A 433 12.31 20.53 9.72
N VAL A 434 11.58 19.51 10.21
CA VAL A 434 11.44 19.21 11.64
C VAL A 434 11.97 17.80 11.90
N PRO A 435 13.02 17.63 12.73
CA PRO A 435 13.56 16.30 13.06
C PRO A 435 12.48 15.32 13.57
N TYR A 436 12.54 14.08 13.10
CA TYR A 436 11.57 13.03 13.42
C TYR A 436 12.14 12.01 14.39
N ALA A 437 13.18 11.28 13.97
CA ALA A 437 13.87 10.26 14.74
C ALA A 437 15.30 10.12 14.26
N TRP A 438 16.18 9.66 15.15
CA TRP A 438 17.59 9.43 14.85
C TRP A 438 18.06 8.09 15.40
N GLY A 439 19.14 7.59 14.83
CA GLY A 439 19.73 6.32 15.23
C GLY A 439 21.15 6.16 14.74
N THR A 440 21.70 4.97 15.00
CA THR A 440 23.02 4.56 14.52
C THR A 440 22.94 3.28 13.71
N VAL A 441 23.89 3.12 12.80
CA VAL A 441 24.13 1.85 12.10
C VAL A 441 25.21 1.09 12.87
N GLY A 442 25.12 -0.23 12.90
CA GLY A 442 26.14 -1.06 13.53
C GLY A 442 26.13 -2.49 13.00
N ILE A 443 26.76 -3.38 13.76
CA ILE A 443 26.82 -4.81 13.47
C ILE A 443 25.90 -5.54 14.45
N ILE A 444 24.94 -6.27 13.90
CA ILE A 444 24.15 -7.26 14.62
C ILE A 444 24.79 -8.63 14.40
N TYR A 445 24.96 -9.40 15.46
CA TYR A 445 25.50 -10.75 15.35
C TYR A 445 24.90 -11.75 16.34
N ASN A 446 24.86 -13.01 15.92
CA ASN A 446 24.35 -14.10 16.76
C ASN A 446 25.48 -14.69 17.61
N THR A 447 25.39 -14.50 18.92
CA THR A 447 26.39 -14.92 19.92
C THR A 447 26.58 -16.44 19.99
N THR A 448 25.60 -17.25 19.55
CA THR A 448 25.74 -18.72 19.50
C THR A 448 26.54 -19.21 18.30
N MET A 449 26.66 -18.38 17.25
CA MET A 449 27.39 -18.69 16.03
C MET A 449 28.81 -18.10 16.02
N ILE A 450 29.13 -17.24 16.99
CA ILE A 450 30.36 -16.48 17.04
C ILE A 450 31.10 -16.74 18.35
N GLY A 451 32.40 -17.04 18.26
CA GLY A 451 33.22 -17.42 19.41
C GLY A 451 33.79 -16.24 20.22
N GLU A 452 33.94 -15.06 19.61
CA GLU A 452 34.50 -13.86 20.24
C GLU A 452 33.64 -12.63 19.91
N PRO A 453 33.47 -11.67 20.85
CA PRO A 453 32.71 -10.45 20.59
C PRO A 453 33.27 -9.66 19.40
N ILE A 454 32.39 -9.20 18.51
CA ILE A 454 32.76 -8.34 17.38
C ILE A 454 32.92 -6.91 17.88
N THR A 455 33.96 -6.21 17.44
CA THR A 455 34.19 -4.78 17.72
C THR A 455 34.49 -3.93 16.49
N SER A 456 34.66 -4.55 15.32
CA SER A 456 35.19 -3.93 14.11
C SER A 456 34.39 -4.33 12.86
N TRP A 457 34.30 -3.41 11.90
CA TRP A 457 33.73 -3.68 10.57
C TRP A 457 34.45 -4.80 9.80
N SER A 458 35.68 -5.16 10.19
CA SER A 458 36.44 -6.28 9.63
C SER A 458 35.65 -7.59 9.58
N ALA A 459 34.75 -7.83 10.55
CA ALA A 459 33.93 -9.03 10.62
C ALA A 459 33.04 -9.22 9.39
N LEU A 460 32.66 -8.14 8.69
CA LEU A 460 31.86 -8.22 7.45
C LEU A 460 32.68 -8.69 6.23
N PHE A 461 34.01 -8.69 6.33
CA PHE A 461 34.91 -9.02 5.22
C PHE A 461 35.73 -10.29 5.46
N ASP A 462 35.55 -10.94 6.62
CA ASP A 462 36.33 -12.07 7.09
C ASP A 462 35.84 -13.41 6.49
N ASP A 463 36.79 -14.22 6.02
CA ASP A 463 36.53 -15.56 5.48
C ASP A 463 35.98 -16.54 6.54
N GLN A 464 36.23 -16.28 7.83
CA GLN A 464 35.72 -17.13 8.91
C GLN A 464 34.19 -17.21 8.94
N TYR A 465 33.51 -16.18 8.42
CA TYR A 465 32.05 -16.07 8.41
C TYR A 465 31.44 -16.31 7.01
N ALA A 466 32.19 -16.93 6.10
CA ALA A 466 31.75 -17.13 4.73
C ALA A 466 30.37 -17.80 4.61
N GLY A 467 29.51 -17.21 3.78
CA GLY A 467 28.12 -17.63 3.56
C GLY A 467 27.15 -17.29 4.70
N ASN A 468 27.60 -16.58 5.74
CA ASN A 468 26.79 -16.23 6.93
C ASN A 468 26.74 -14.72 7.23
N VAL A 469 27.26 -13.88 6.35
CA VAL A 469 27.20 -12.41 6.48
C VAL A 469 26.10 -11.83 5.60
N LEU A 470 25.28 -10.94 6.16
CA LEU A 470 24.29 -10.13 5.44
C LEU A 470 24.80 -8.70 5.29
N MET A 471 24.62 -8.13 4.09
CA MET A 471 25.05 -6.78 3.77
C MET A 471 23.87 -5.96 3.26
N PHE A 472 23.86 -4.65 3.53
CA PHE A 472 22.85 -3.72 3.01
C PHE A 472 22.75 -3.80 1.49
N ARG A 473 21.52 -3.79 0.96
CA ARG A 473 21.24 -3.64 -0.47
C ARG A 473 21.00 -2.19 -0.88
N ASN A 474 21.80 -1.28 -0.34
CA ASN A 474 21.86 0.10 -0.81
C ASN A 474 23.33 0.54 -0.92
N SER A 475 23.60 1.45 -1.86
CA SER A 475 24.98 1.78 -2.22
C SER A 475 25.70 2.62 -1.18
N ARG A 476 25.00 3.48 -0.42
CA ARG A 476 25.63 4.36 0.56
C ARG A 476 26.04 3.59 1.81
N ASP A 477 25.15 2.79 2.40
CA ASP A 477 25.43 2.05 3.63
C ASP A 477 26.44 0.92 3.40
N ALA A 478 26.33 0.17 2.29
CA ALA A 478 27.30 -0.88 2.01
C ALA A 478 28.72 -0.30 1.83
N MET A 479 28.85 0.79 1.06
CA MET A 479 30.13 1.49 0.88
C MET A 479 30.62 2.11 2.18
N ALA A 480 29.72 2.63 3.02
CA ALA A 480 30.04 3.20 4.32
C ALA A 480 30.76 2.19 5.23
N THR A 481 30.26 0.94 5.31
CA THR A 481 30.95 -0.09 6.12
C THR A 481 32.40 -0.31 5.68
N ALA A 482 32.66 -0.30 4.37
CA ALA A 482 33.99 -0.45 3.81
C ALA A 482 34.86 0.80 3.99
N LEU A 483 34.29 2.00 3.80
CA LEU A 483 34.99 3.27 4.01
C LEU A 483 35.42 3.43 5.47
N SER A 484 34.51 3.19 6.42
CA SER A 484 34.81 3.24 7.85
C SER A 484 35.88 2.23 8.23
N TYR A 485 35.80 1.00 7.74
CA TYR A 485 36.85 0.00 7.97
C TYR A 485 38.24 0.43 7.44
N LEU A 486 38.28 1.10 6.29
CA LEU A 486 39.52 1.63 5.71
C LEU A 486 40.00 2.93 6.38
N GLY A 487 39.24 3.47 7.34
CA GLY A 487 39.53 4.73 8.03
C GLY A 487 39.28 5.98 7.19
N TYR A 488 38.40 5.88 6.18
CA TYR A 488 37.98 7.00 5.35
C TYR A 488 36.65 7.60 5.83
N SER A 489 36.45 8.87 5.52
CA SER A 489 35.16 9.53 5.80
C SER A 489 34.05 8.90 4.96
N LEU A 490 32.89 8.74 5.58
CA LEU A 490 31.64 8.30 4.98
C LEU A 490 31.16 9.23 3.84
N ASN A 491 31.69 10.46 3.83
CA ASN A 491 31.37 11.51 2.87
C ASN A 491 32.54 11.88 1.96
N THR A 492 33.52 10.98 1.81
CA THR A 492 34.65 11.23 0.91
C THR A 492 34.20 11.54 -0.51
N THR A 493 34.87 12.52 -1.12
CA THR A 493 34.70 12.88 -2.53
C THR A 493 35.89 12.45 -3.38
N ASP A 494 36.84 11.69 -2.79
CA ASP A 494 38.00 11.15 -3.49
C ASP A 494 37.62 9.86 -4.26
N PRO A 495 37.65 9.87 -5.60
CA PRO A 495 37.33 8.69 -6.39
C PRO A 495 38.25 7.48 -6.12
N ILE A 496 39.47 7.70 -5.62
CA ILE A 496 40.42 6.62 -5.31
C ILE A 496 39.94 5.86 -4.07
N GLN A 497 39.62 6.57 -2.99
CA GLN A 497 39.11 5.99 -1.76
C GLN A 497 37.81 5.21 -1.99
N LEU A 498 36.91 5.76 -2.83
CA LEU A 498 35.68 5.08 -3.22
C LEU A 498 35.96 3.79 -3.99
N ARG A 499 36.96 3.77 -4.88
CA ARG A 499 37.34 2.55 -5.60
C ARG A 499 37.97 1.50 -4.69
N GLU A 500 38.75 1.91 -3.70
CA GLU A 500 39.34 1.01 -2.72
C GLU A 500 38.25 0.34 -1.85
N ALA A 501 37.29 1.12 -1.35
CA ALA A 501 36.14 0.58 -0.62
C ALA A 501 35.29 -0.36 -1.48
N PHE A 502 35.06 -0.01 -2.75
CA PHE A 502 34.37 -0.89 -3.70
C PHE A 502 35.11 -2.20 -3.94
N GLU A 503 36.43 -2.16 -4.16
CA GLU A 503 37.22 -3.36 -4.40
C GLU A 503 37.25 -4.26 -3.16
N LEU A 504 37.22 -3.70 -1.94
CA LEU A 504 37.07 -4.49 -0.71
C LEU A 504 35.73 -5.25 -0.68
N LEU A 505 34.61 -4.57 -0.97
CA LEU A 505 33.29 -5.20 -1.05
C LEU A 505 33.23 -6.27 -2.13
N LYS A 506 33.78 -5.98 -3.31
CA LYS A 506 33.83 -6.89 -4.46
C LYS A 506 34.69 -8.12 -4.18
N ASP A 507 35.84 -7.94 -3.55
CA ASP A 507 36.72 -9.02 -3.13
C ASP A 507 36.02 -9.95 -2.13
N ALA A 508 35.45 -9.41 -1.05
CA ALA A 508 34.69 -10.18 -0.06
C ALA A 508 33.49 -10.93 -0.68
N LYS A 509 32.78 -10.28 -1.62
CA LYS A 509 31.73 -10.94 -2.41
C LYS A 509 32.28 -12.09 -3.25
N SER A 510 33.41 -11.90 -3.92
CA SER A 510 34.03 -12.93 -4.77
C SER A 510 34.54 -14.13 -3.97
N ARG A 511 34.99 -13.90 -2.73
CA ARG A 511 35.38 -14.94 -1.77
C ARG A 511 34.20 -15.68 -1.17
N GLY A 512 32.97 -15.18 -1.35
CA GLY A 512 31.76 -15.80 -0.83
C GLY A 512 31.49 -15.48 0.64
N VAL A 513 32.00 -14.35 1.15
CA VAL A 513 31.75 -13.90 2.52
C VAL A 513 30.24 -13.69 2.75
N TYR A 514 29.60 -12.98 1.81
CA TYR A 514 28.19 -12.63 1.92
C TYR A 514 27.27 -13.79 1.52
N GLN A 515 26.28 -14.06 2.38
CA GLN A 515 25.13 -14.89 2.05
C GLN A 515 24.25 -14.21 1.00
N SER A 516 23.92 -12.94 1.23
CA SER A 516 23.06 -12.13 0.37
C SER A 516 23.18 -10.65 0.72
N PHE A 517 22.91 -9.80 -0.26
CA PHE A 517 22.68 -8.37 -0.07
C PHE A 517 21.17 -8.12 -0.05
N VAL A 518 20.67 -7.63 1.08
CA VAL A 518 19.23 -7.48 1.38
C VAL A 518 19.00 -6.21 2.21
N MET A 519 17.75 -5.75 2.32
CA MET A 519 17.39 -4.64 3.22
C MET A 519 16.59 -5.23 4.40
N ASP A 520 15.26 -5.12 4.36
CA ASP A 520 14.38 -5.56 5.45
C ASP A 520 14.49 -7.08 5.73
N GLU A 521 14.94 -7.88 4.76
CA GLU A 521 15.14 -9.31 5.00
C GLU A 521 16.30 -9.61 5.96
N ILE A 522 17.18 -8.63 6.24
CA ILE A 522 18.20 -8.74 7.30
C ILE A 522 17.53 -9.06 8.63
N PHE A 523 16.44 -8.34 8.93
CA PHE A 523 15.66 -8.52 10.14
C PHE A 523 15.21 -9.97 10.33
N GLN A 524 14.45 -10.50 9.37
CA GLN A 524 13.88 -11.85 9.47
C GLN A 524 14.95 -12.94 9.45
N LYS A 525 16.05 -12.72 8.72
CA LYS A 525 17.14 -13.69 8.62
C LYS A 525 17.94 -13.77 9.92
N LEU A 526 18.25 -12.65 10.56
CA LEU A 526 18.97 -12.62 11.83
C LEU A 526 18.07 -13.06 12.99
N GLU A 527 16.84 -12.54 13.10
CA GLU A 527 15.86 -12.96 14.11
C GLU A 527 15.64 -14.48 14.04
N GLY A 528 15.51 -15.04 12.83
CA GLY A 528 15.34 -16.46 12.61
C GLY A 528 16.62 -17.32 12.70
N GLY A 529 17.78 -16.74 13.00
CA GLY A 529 19.05 -17.48 13.13
C GLY A 529 19.59 -18.08 11.82
N ASN A 530 19.23 -17.51 10.66
CA ASN A 530 19.66 -17.99 9.34
C ASN A 530 21.00 -17.41 8.86
N ALA A 531 21.55 -16.44 9.59
CA ALA A 531 22.84 -15.79 9.33
C ALA A 531 23.50 -15.43 10.66
N ALA A 532 24.82 -15.32 10.66
CA ALA A 532 25.61 -15.04 11.86
C ALA A 532 25.81 -13.54 12.10
N ILE A 533 25.97 -12.76 11.04
CA ILE A 533 26.33 -11.33 11.12
C ILE A 533 25.52 -10.55 10.10
N GLY A 534 25.06 -9.35 10.44
CA GLY A 534 24.55 -8.37 9.49
C GLY A 534 24.85 -6.94 9.90
N ALA A 535 25.15 -6.09 8.92
CA ALA A 535 25.14 -4.64 9.11
C ALA A 535 23.69 -4.14 9.09
N TYR A 536 23.24 -3.48 10.16
CA TYR A 536 21.86 -2.99 10.26
C TYR A 536 21.69 -1.88 11.30
N TYR A 537 20.48 -1.34 11.41
CA TYR A 537 20.16 -0.23 12.29
C TYR A 537 19.95 -0.66 13.75
N ALA A 538 20.31 0.22 14.69
CA ALA A 538 20.25 -0.05 16.14
C ALA A 538 18.82 -0.27 16.66
N GLY A 539 17.83 0.50 16.21
CA GLY A 539 16.44 0.35 16.66
C GLY A 539 15.83 -0.98 16.23
N ASP A 540 16.14 -1.42 15.01
CA ASP A 540 15.70 -2.71 14.51
C ASP A 540 16.30 -3.88 15.29
N TYR A 541 17.57 -3.78 15.72
CA TYR A 541 18.19 -4.77 16.59
C TYR A 541 17.41 -4.96 17.89
N LEU A 542 17.00 -3.86 18.55
CA LEU A 542 16.25 -3.93 19.81
C LEU A 542 14.92 -4.66 19.62
N THR A 543 14.25 -4.44 18.50
CA THR A 543 13.04 -5.19 18.13
C THR A 543 13.31 -6.68 17.88
N MET A 544 14.45 -7.02 17.26
CA MET A 544 14.85 -8.42 17.06
C MET A 544 15.16 -9.11 18.39
N LEU A 545 15.77 -8.39 19.34
CA LEU A 545 16.18 -8.90 20.65
C LEU A 545 14.98 -9.42 21.46
N GLU A 546 13.80 -8.81 21.30
CA GLU A 546 12.55 -9.28 21.91
C GLU A 546 12.14 -10.70 21.50
N ASN A 547 12.55 -11.12 20.30
CA ASN A 547 12.18 -12.42 19.72
C ASN A 547 13.36 -13.40 19.68
N ASN A 548 14.59 -12.91 19.83
CA ASN A 548 15.81 -13.71 19.82
C ASN A 548 16.87 -13.10 20.75
N GLU A 549 16.98 -13.66 21.96
CA GLU A 549 17.94 -13.24 23.01
C GLU A 549 19.41 -13.56 22.67
N ASP A 550 19.68 -14.36 21.63
CA ASP A 550 21.04 -14.74 21.23
C ASP A 550 21.73 -13.66 20.38
N LEU A 551 21.04 -12.57 20.03
CA LEU A 551 21.60 -11.47 19.23
C LEU A 551 22.33 -10.45 20.10
N ALA A 552 23.38 -9.86 19.54
CA ALA A 552 24.12 -8.74 20.13
C ALA A 552 24.35 -7.64 19.09
N PHE A 553 24.50 -6.40 19.54
CA PHE A 553 24.76 -5.23 18.71
C PHE A 553 26.02 -4.48 19.13
N VAL A 554 26.73 -3.93 18.15
CA VAL A 554 27.88 -3.07 18.41
C VAL A 554 27.98 -1.96 17.36
N VAL A 555 28.28 -0.74 17.80
CA VAL A 555 28.78 0.33 16.93
C VAL A 555 30.30 0.20 16.85
N PRO A 556 30.88 -0.12 15.67
CA PRO A 556 32.30 -0.44 15.56
C PRO A 556 33.25 0.69 16.00
N GLU A 557 34.45 0.29 16.43
CA GLU A 557 35.47 1.21 16.94
C GLU A 557 35.97 2.21 15.87
N GLU A 558 35.95 1.81 14.59
CA GLU A 558 36.35 2.69 13.48
C GLU A 558 35.36 3.83 13.21
N GLY A 559 34.18 3.78 13.82
CA GLY A 559 33.09 4.71 13.55
C GLY A 559 32.00 4.09 12.68
N SER A 560 30.89 4.81 12.55
CA SER A 560 29.71 4.36 11.79
C SER A 560 28.91 5.55 11.28
N ASN A 561 27.80 5.27 10.61
CA ASN A 561 26.79 6.27 10.32
C ASN A 561 25.88 6.49 11.54
N TRP A 562 25.62 7.77 11.84
CA TRP A 562 24.42 8.16 12.56
C TRP A 562 23.54 8.94 11.59
N PHE A 563 22.24 8.74 11.64
CA PHE A 563 21.30 9.36 10.69
C PHE A 563 20.23 10.14 11.42
N MET A 564 19.65 11.10 10.70
CA MET A 564 18.48 11.85 11.12
C MET A 564 17.48 11.82 9.97
N ASP A 565 16.27 11.33 10.26
CA ASP A 565 15.13 11.54 9.40
C ASP A 565 14.35 12.77 9.87
N ALA A 566 13.80 13.52 8.92
CA ALA A 566 13.05 14.73 9.25
C ALA A 566 11.77 14.85 8.43
N MET A 567 10.73 15.36 9.07
CA MET A 567 9.48 15.71 8.41
C MET A 567 9.69 16.94 7.54
N CYS A 568 9.28 16.83 6.28
CA CYS A 568 9.31 17.90 5.27
C CYS A 568 7.92 18.04 4.64
N VAL A 569 7.58 19.24 4.15
CA VAL A 569 6.36 19.47 3.37
C VAL A 569 6.69 19.65 1.90
N LEU A 570 5.96 18.95 1.03
CA LEU A 570 6.17 19.08 -0.41
C LEU A 570 5.67 20.43 -0.94
N LYS A 571 6.39 20.96 -1.91
CA LYS A 571 6.05 22.23 -2.55
C LYS A 571 4.66 22.18 -3.18
N GLY A 572 3.81 23.14 -2.80
CA GLY A 572 2.42 23.21 -3.25
C GLY A 572 1.53 22.07 -2.74
N ALA A 573 1.84 21.49 -1.57
CA ALA A 573 0.98 20.53 -0.88
C ALA A 573 -0.47 21.06 -0.75
N PRO A 574 -1.50 20.27 -1.10
CA PRO A 574 -2.89 20.71 -1.04
C PRO A 574 -3.41 20.99 0.38
N HIS A 575 -2.83 20.36 1.40
CA HIS A 575 -3.27 20.47 2.80
C HIS A 575 -2.14 20.97 3.72
N PHE A 576 -1.62 22.18 3.43
CA PHE A 576 -0.46 22.74 4.15
C PHE A 576 -0.75 22.96 5.65
N ASP A 577 -1.92 23.49 6.00
CA ASP A 577 -2.27 23.75 7.41
C ASP A 577 -2.41 22.43 8.19
N GLU A 578 -3.00 21.41 7.57
CA GLU A 578 -3.11 20.06 8.13
C GLU A 578 -1.74 19.39 8.26
N ALA A 579 -0.82 19.64 7.33
CA ALA A 579 0.57 19.20 7.41
C ALA A 579 1.31 19.83 8.60
N MET A 580 1.14 21.13 8.84
CA MET A 580 1.72 21.79 10.03
C MET A 580 1.16 21.21 11.33
N ALA A 581 -0.15 20.96 11.37
CA ALA A 581 -0.80 20.35 12.54
C ALA A 581 -0.24 18.94 12.82
N TRP A 582 -0.06 18.13 11.77
CA TRP A 582 0.54 16.79 11.87
C TRP A 582 1.97 16.86 12.41
N ILE A 583 2.82 17.72 11.82
CA ILE A 583 4.21 17.88 12.25
C ILE A 583 4.29 18.35 13.71
N ASN A 584 3.45 19.30 14.10
CA ASN A 584 3.41 19.78 15.47
C ASN A 584 2.97 18.71 16.47
N PHE A 585 1.95 17.91 16.12
CA PHE A 585 1.49 16.80 16.95
C PHE A 585 2.61 15.77 17.16
N ILE A 586 3.26 15.32 16.07
CA ILE A 586 4.35 14.36 16.14
C ILE A 586 5.55 14.90 16.92
N ALA A 587 5.83 16.20 16.85
CA ALA A 587 6.91 16.83 17.63
C ALA A 587 6.60 16.97 19.14
N SER A 588 5.39 16.64 19.60
CA SER A 588 5.01 16.72 21.02
C SER A 588 5.72 15.67 21.87
N THR A 589 5.91 15.96 23.16
CA THR A 589 6.57 15.04 24.10
C THR A 589 5.81 13.71 24.23
N GLU A 590 4.48 13.75 24.32
CA GLU A 590 3.64 12.56 24.43
C GLU A 590 3.74 11.66 23.20
N ALA A 591 3.63 12.26 22.00
CA ALA A 591 3.76 11.51 20.75
C ALA A 591 5.16 10.89 20.64
N ASN A 592 6.22 11.62 20.99
CA ASN A 592 7.58 11.11 20.94
C ASN A 592 7.82 9.97 21.93
N LEU A 593 7.34 10.04 23.17
CA LEU A 593 7.49 8.96 24.15
C LEU A 593 6.87 7.66 23.65
N LYS A 594 5.62 7.74 23.17
CA LYS A 594 4.91 6.57 22.63
C LYS A 594 5.57 6.02 21.36
N ASN A 595 6.02 6.92 20.48
CA ASN A 595 6.68 6.50 19.23
C ASN A 595 8.06 5.88 19.49
N MET A 596 8.84 6.41 20.44
CA MET A 596 10.12 5.83 20.84
C MET A 596 9.96 4.41 21.38
N ASP A 597 8.95 4.18 22.23
CA ASP A 597 8.65 2.85 22.78
C ASP A 597 8.30 1.84 21.69
N TYR A 598 7.51 2.27 20.71
CA TYR A 598 7.12 1.42 19.58
C TYR A 598 8.29 1.13 18.63
N LEU A 599 9.13 2.13 18.37
CA LEU A 599 10.14 2.09 17.30
C LEU A 599 11.52 1.62 17.75
N TRP A 600 11.85 1.75 19.04
CA TRP A 600 13.22 1.63 19.54
C TRP A 600 14.22 2.58 18.86
N TYR A 601 13.74 3.66 18.25
CA TYR A 601 14.56 4.76 17.72
C TYR A 601 14.49 5.97 18.64
N ALA A 602 15.61 6.68 18.77
CA ALA A 602 15.69 7.81 19.68
C ALA A 602 14.99 9.05 19.11
N SER A 603 14.29 9.78 19.99
CA SER A 603 13.63 11.03 19.63
C SER A 603 14.63 12.21 19.64
N PRO A 604 14.44 13.19 18.74
CA PRO A 604 15.11 14.48 18.81
C PRO A 604 14.48 15.45 19.82
N ASN A 605 13.32 15.11 20.40
CA ASN A 605 12.68 15.87 21.48
C ASN A 605 13.43 15.58 22.80
N GLN A 606 14.05 16.62 23.36
CA GLN A 606 14.91 16.49 24.53
C GLN A 606 14.12 16.03 25.77
N GLU A 607 12.92 16.58 25.96
CA GLU A 607 12.07 16.25 27.09
C GLU A 607 11.62 14.78 27.03
N ALA A 608 11.22 14.29 25.85
CA ALA A 608 10.82 12.91 25.66
C ALA A 608 12.00 11.95 25.91
N LEU A 609 13.19 12.29 25.39
CA LEU A 609 14.39 11.48 25.56
C LEU A 609 14.77 11.35 27.05
N GLU A 610 14.72 12.44 27.82
CA GLU A 610 15.01 12.44 29.26
C GLU A 610 13.95 11.69 30.09
N GLN A 611 12.68 11.75 29.68
CA GLN A 611 11.57 11.10 30.40
C GLN A 611 11.37 9.62 30.06
N TYR A 612 11.91 9.15 28.93
CA TYR A 612 11.65 7.80 28.43
C TYR A 612 11.95 6.66 29.42
N PRO A 613 13.07 6.64 30.17
CA PRO A 613 13.32 5.57 31.13
C PRO A 613 12.25 5.45 32.22
N ALA A 614 11.69 6.59 32.68
CA ALA A 614 10.61 6.60 33.66
C ALA A 614 9.27 6.18 33.03
N TYR A 615 9.01 6.61 31.78
CA TYR A 615 7.85 6.19 31.01
C TYR A 615 7.83 4.66 30.80
N TYR A 616 8.98 4.09 30.45
CA TYR A 616 9.17 2.65 30.30
C TYR A 616 8.89 1.90 31.61
N GLU A 617 9.46 2.37 32.73
CA GLU A 617 9.23 1.77 34.06
C GLU A 617 7.75 1.80 34.48
N GLU A 618 7.02 2.87 34.15
CA GLU A 618 5.58 2.96 34.39
C GLU A 618 4.79 1.95 33.53
N LEU A 619 5.17 1.78 32.27
CA LEU A 619 4.45 0.95 31.31
C LEU A 619 4.66 -0.55 31.57
N TYR A 620 5.90 -0.97 31.83
CA TYR A 620 6.28 -2.37 31.96
C TYR A 620 6.43 -2.84 33.42
N GLY A 621 6.52 -1.91 34.38
CA GLY A 621 6.67 -2.23 35.80
C GLY A 621 8.09 -2.68 36.19
N GLU A 622 9.07 -2.45 35.32
CA GLU A 622 10.49 -2.74 35.52
C GLU A 622 11.37 -1.65 34.90
N PRO A 623 12.56 -1.37 35.49
CA PRO A 623 13.43 -0.32 34.96
C PRO A 623 14.02 -0.72 33.61
N LEU A 624 14.12 0.25 32.70
CA LEU A 624 14.78 0.07 31.41
C LEU A 624 16.26 -0.27 31.62
N ASP A 625 16.76 -1.29 30.93
CA ASP A 625 18.18 -1.64 30.94
C ASP A 625 19.01 -0.47 30.35
N PRO A 626 19.99 0.07 31.10
CA PRO A 626 20.87 1.11 30.59
C PRO A 626 21.56 0.75 29.28
N GLU A 627 21.93 -0.52 29.06
CA GLU A 627 22.61 -0.96 27.84
C GLU A 627 21.66 -0.90 26.63
N ILE A 628 20.38 -1.28 26.81
CA ILE A 628 19.33 -1.11 25.80
C ILE A 628 19.13 0.38 25.47
N TYR A 629 19.07 1.22 26.50
CA TYR A 629 18.89 2.66 26.31
C TYR A 629 20.06 3.30 25.56
N GLU A 630 21.30 2.90 25.86
CA GLU A 630 22.51 3.39 25.17
C GLU A 630 22.59 2.91 23.70
N ILE A 631 21.99 1.77 23.37
CA ILE A 631 21.88 1.32 21.98
C ILE A 631 20.83 2.15 21.22
N MET A 632 19.67 2.39 21.83
CA MET A 632 18.63 3.23 21.25
C MET A 632 19.12 4.68 21.07
N ALA A 633 19.67 5.26 22.14
CA ALA A 633 20.12 6.63 22.22
C ALA A 633 21.64 6.67 22.45
N ALA A 634 22.40 6.45 21.38
CA ALA A 634 23.86 6.39 21.41
C ALA A 634 24.48 7.56 22.20
N PRO A 635 25.38 7.28 23.17
CA PRO A 635 26.03 8.32 23.96
C PRO A 635 26.96 9.16 23.09
N GLN A 636 27.29 10.37 23.55
CA GLN A 636 28.05 11.34 22.77
C GLN A 636 29.42 10.80 22.31
N GLU A 637 30.08 9.98 23.13
CA GLU A 637 31.36 9.33 22.79
C GLU A 637 31.26 8.36 21.59
N VAL A 638 30.07 7.80 21.35
CA VAL A 638 29.77 6.98 20.16
C VAL A 638 29.46 7.87 18.97
N LEU A 639 28.70 8.94 19.17
CA LEU A 639 28.34 9.88 18.11
C LEU A 639 29.57 10.65 17.58
N ASP A 640 30.54 10.99 18.44
CA ASP A 640 31.75 11.72 18.06
C ASP A 640 32.65 10.95 17.08
N ARG A 641 32.53 9.62 17.03
CA ARG A 641 33.20 8.76 16.04
C ARG A 641 32.33 8.41 14.84
N CYS A 642 31.07 8.86 14.81
CA CYS A 642 30.15 8.60 13.70
C CYS A 642 29.99 9.84 12.80
N GLU A 643 29.61 9.63 11.54
CA GLU A 643 29.29 10.74 10.61
C GLU A 643 27.87 10.62 10.04
N ALA A 644 27.16 11.75 9.94
CA ALA A 644 25.92 11.84 9.18
C ALA A 644 26.22 11.88 7.67
N TYR A 645 25.27 11.44 6.84
CA TYR A 645 25.47 11.51 5.41
C TYR A 645 25.24 12.94 4.89
N LEU A 646 26.12 13.34 3.99
CA LEU A 646 26.01 14.59 3.25
C LEU A 646 25.60 14.31 1.80
N VAL A 647 25.00 15.32 1.17
CA VAL A 647 24.78 15.29 -0.27
C VAL A 647 26.12 15.39 -0.98
N LEU A 648 26.46 14.31 -1.67
CA LEU A 648 27.65 14.24 -2.48
C LEU A 648 27.41 14.95 -3.83
N PRO A 649 28.47 15.55 -4.42
CA PRO A 649 28.38 16.15 -5.75
C PRO A 649 27.82 15.17 -6.78
N ALA A 650 27.09 15.66 -7.79
CA ALA A 650 26.43 14.82 -8.80
C ALA A 650 27.39 13.84 -9.51
N SER A 651 28.64 14.25 -9.76
CA SER A 651 29.68 13.38 -10.34
C SER A 651 30.06 12.22 -9.41
N ILE A 652 30.07 12.44 -8.10
CA ILE A 652 30.36 11.40 -7.10
C ILE A 652 29.16 10.47 -6.94
N ARG A 653 27.92 11.01 -6.90
CA ARG A 653 26.70 10.17 -6.91
C ARG A 653 26.63 9.27 -8.14
N ALA A 654 26.99 9.79 -9.32
CA ALA A 654 27.10 8.98 -10.53
C ALA A 654 28.15 7.87 -10.39
N LEU A 655 29.32 8.17 -9.83
CA LEU A 655 30.36 7.16 -9.56
C LEU A 655 29.87 6.08 -8.59
N TYR A 656 29.18 6.44 -7.49
CA TYR A 656 28.55 5.47 -6.58
C TYR A 656 27.59 4.53 -7.33
N ASN A 657 26.73 5.09 -8.19
CA ASN A 657 25.79 4.29 -8.99
C ASN A 657 26.51 3.37 -9.98
N ASP A 658 27.57 3.86 -10.64
CA ASP A 658 28.37 3.07 -11.57
C ASP A 658 29.06 1.89 -10.85
N LEU A 659 29.70 2.16 -9.71
CA LEU A 659 30.36 1.14 -8.87
C LEU A 659 29.34 0.13 -8.33
N TRP A 660 28.19 0.60 -7.83
CA TRP A 660 27.13 -0.27 -7.35
C TRP A 660 26.58 -1.19 -8.45
N THR A 661 26.41 -0.66 -9.66
CA THR A 661 26.00 -1.43 -10.83
C THR A 661 27.08 -2.45 -11.23
N GLU A 662 28.36 -2.07 -11.18
CA GLU A 662 29.49 -2.98 -11.44
C GLU A 662 29.54 -4.13 -10.43
N LEU A 663 29.16 -3.89 -9.16
CA LEU A 663 29.12 -4.91 -8.12
C LEU A 663 28.17 -6.06 -8.49
N GLY A 664 27.14 -5.81 -9.32
CA GLY A 664 26.26 -6.82 -9.91
C GLY A 664 25.39 -7.55 -8.88
N ILE A 665 24.63 -6.79 -8.09
CA ILE A 665 23.78 -7.26 -6.98
C ILE A 665 22.30 -7.05 -7.29
#